data_AF-A0A9E4HRD8-F1
#
_entry.id   AF-A0A9E4HRD8-F1
#
_cell.length_a   1.000
_cell.length_b   1.000
_cell.length_c   1.000
_cell.angle_alpha   90.00
_cell.angle_beta   90.00
_cell.angle_gamma   90.00
#
_symmetry.space_group_name_H-M   'P 1'
#
loop_
_entity.id
_entity.type
_entity.pdbx_description
1 polymer ?
#
loop_
_entity_poly.entity_id
_entity_poly.type
_entity_poly.pdbx_seq_one_letter_code
_entity_poly.pdbx_strand_id
1 'polypeptide(L)'
;TMCDDAGRARDVLGRFMSEFHNVPEPELASHLYTMTGAAVTRHLFRVAAGLDSLVVGEPQILGQVKEAYAVATGRGHTGASINRLFHWAFSVGKRVRAETGLGEGAVSVSYAAISLARKIFGRLDRLRALVVGAGEMAELTATHLRAQDVCHIGVTNRTAARAAALAAKVQGIAVPWEAMIDELASTDIVVTATGSASCMVTRAHVAEAMRPRRDRPLFVIDIGVPRDVEPSAGDIEQVFLYNIDDLQAIVRENQARRQTQVDRAELLVEEEVDGFMRWLRSRGSVPTVVALRRRFEEIRRAELERLAPKLASMSPEARARVEEVTRLLVERLLSTPTERLKAAPDEDAAATDADTLGRLFELGLAEGSEDDDTPALRETPPRSLASPTAARNRGTRGSPLALWQTGQVAAALRRARGPEPEIVTITTEGDRFSAAHREAAPLLAAGGKRLFVKAIEDALLAGEIDLAVHSAKDLPADLPEGLRIDAVLPREDPRDALAAPVTAAVPAGGAAALVAAAGRGARVGTSSVRRAAQLRRTFPSIDVGPVRGNVGTRLRRLDEGRYDLLVLAAAGLVRLGMAQRISSRLEADVCIPAPGQGIVAAEFRSDDDATHRLVEGIRDVEAARALEAERALVTALGADCNVPLGALATHGGAEDRLSLDCIVASPDGHRLLRHIVRGSLDDPRGLGRRAADLLLADGADALLAAARAT
;
A
#
# COMPACT_ATOMS: atom_id res chain seq x y z
N THR A 1 -34.81 -9.06 5.78
CA THR A 1 -35.12 -9.26 4.35
C THR A 1 -35.09 -7.90 3.67
N MET A 2 -34.83 -7.81 2.36
CA MET A 2 -35.05 -6.54 1.64
C MET A 2 -36.56 -6.30 1.58
N CYS A 3 -36.99 -5.04 1.67
CA CYS A 3 -38.41 -4.70 1.61
C CYS A 3 -38.78 -4.34 0.18
N ASP A 4 -39.82 -4.97 -0.35
CA ASP A 4 -40.29 -4.78 -1.73
C ASP A 4 -41.18 -3.53 -1.86
N ASP A 5 -41.65 -2.97 -0.73
CA ASP A 5 -42.47 -1.75 -0.67
C ASP A 5 -41.81 -0.69 0.22
N ALA A 6 -41.07 0.21 -0.43
CA ALA A 6 -40.38 1.31 0.24
C ALA A 6 -41.33 2.31 0.93
N GLY A 7 -42.53 2.51 0.38
CA GLY A 7 -43.51 3.45 0.94
C GLY A 7 -44.05 2.93 2.26
N ARG A 8 -44.45 1.66 2.30
CA ARG A 8 -44.89 1.01 3.53
C ARG A 8 -43.77 0.92 4.56
N ALA A 9 -42.54 0.62 4.14
CA ALA A 9 -41.39 0.57 5.05
C ALA A 9 -41.14 1.92 5.73
N ARG A 10 -41.20 3.02 4.96
CA ARG A 10 -41.03 4.38 5.49
C ARG A 10 -42.07 4.69 6.58
N ASP A 11 -43.34 4.40 6.32
CA ASP A 11 -44.42 4.73 7.24
C ASP A 11 -44.40 3.87 8.52
N VAL A 12 -43.90 2.64 8.43
CA VAL A 12 -43.68 1.76 9.59
C VAL A 12 -42.48 2.23 10.43
N LEU A 13 -41.35 2.55 9.77
CA LEU A 13 -40.14 3.02 10.47
C LEU A 13 -40.35 4.40 11.10
N GLY A 14 -41.07 5.29 10.43
CA GLY A 14 -41.41 6.62 10.96
C GLY A 14 -42.24 6.53 12.24
N ARG A 15 -43.28 5.68 12.25
CA ARG A 15 -44.08 5.40 13.45
C ARG A 15 -43.25 4.78 14.58
N PHE A 16 -42.41 3.80 14.26
CA PHE A 16 -41.50 3.20 15.24
C PHE A 16 -40.57 4.24 15.88
N MET A 17 -39.95 5.12 15.09
CA MET A 17 -39.06 6.16 15.62
C MET A 17 -39.81 7.20 16.47
N SER A 18 -41.02 7.57 16.06
CA SER A 18 -41.94 8.44 16.81
C SER A 18 -42.23 7.85 18.20
N GLU A 19 -42.65 6.58 18.26
CA GLU A 19 -42.95 5.87 19.50
C GLU A 19 -41.71 5.65 20.38
N PHE A 20 -40.58 5.24 19.79
CA PHE A 20 -39.35 4.93 20.52
C PHE A 20 -38.71 6.17 21.15
N HIS A 21 -38.70 7.30 20.44
CA HIS A 21 -38.12 8.56 20.92
C HIS A 21 -39.13 9.49 21.61
N ASN A 22 -40.42 9.11 21.61
CA ASN A 22 -41.52 9.90 22.16
C ASN A 22 -41.61 11.31 21.55
N VAL A 23 -41.51 11.39 20.22
CA VAL A 23 -41.58 12.63 19.43
C VAL A 23 -42.78 12.55 18.47
N PRO A 24 -43.67 13.56 18.38
CA PRO A 24 -44.82 13.51 17.49
C PRO A 24 -44.43 13.28 16.02
N GLU A 25 -45.13 12.36 15.36
CA GLU A 25 -44.89 11.99 13.95
C GLU A 25 -44.86 13.20 12.99
N PRO A 26 -45.74 14.22 13.09
CA PRO A 26 -45.70 15.39 12.21
C PRO A 26 -44.41 16.23 12.37
N GLU A 27 -43.85 16.28 13.58
CA GLU A 27 -42.61 17.00 13.88
C GLU A 27 -41.42 16.23 13.32
N LEU A 28 -41.37 14.92 13.58
CA LEU A 28 -40.32 14.02 13.09
C LEU A 28 -40.30 13.92 11.56
N ALA A 29 -41.46 13.87 10.90
CA ALA A 29 -41.58 13.71 9.46
C ALA A 29 -40.83 14.78 8.66
N SER A 30 -40.75 16.01 9.17
CA SER A 30 -40.02 17.11 8.53
C SER A 30 -38.50 16.96 8.56
N HIS A 31 -37.98 16.06 9.40
CA HIS A 31 -36.56 15.80 9.59
C HIS A 31 -36.11 14.42 9.07
N LEU A 32 -37.04 13.58 8.62
CA LEU A 32 -36.74 12.28 8.03
C LEU A 32 -36.44 12.42 6.53
N TYR A 33 -35.37 11.76 6.07
CA TYR A 33 -35.09 11.57 4.66
C TYR A 33 -35.12 10.09 4.32
N THR A 34 -35.46 9.77 3.07
CA THR A 34 -35.58 8.39 2.58
C THR A 34 -34.73 8.21 1.33
N MET A 35 -34.00 7.11 1.28
CA MET A 35 -33.20 6.71 0.11
C MET A 35 -33.55 5.26 -0.26
N THR A 36 -33.46 4.93 -1.54
CA THR A 36 -33.71 3.57 -2.05
C THR A 36 -32.62 3.14 -3.04
N GLY A 37 -32.45 1.83 -3.24
CA GLY A 37 -31.55 1.25 -4.24
C GLY A 37 -30.10 1.75 -4.16
N ALA A 38 -29.56 2.20 -5.29
CA ALA A 38 -28.19 2.70 -5.38
C ALA A 38 -27.92 3.91 -4.46
N ALA A 39 -28.93 4.73 -4.17
CA ALA A 39 -28.77 5.89 -3.29
C ALA A 39 -28.44 5.48 -1.84
N VAL A 40 -29.05 4.40 -1.33
CA VAL A 40 -28.73 3.85 0.01
C VAL A 40 -27.30 3.34 0.05
N THR A 41 -26.90 2.59 -0.98
CA THR A 41 -25.54 2.03 -1.10
C THR A 41 -24.51 3.14 -1.11
N ARG A 42 -24.72 4.16 -1.95
CA ARG A 42 -23.86 5.35 -2.04
C ARG A 42 -23.74 6.04 -0.69
N HIS A 43 -24.86 6.32 -0.03
CA HIS A 43 -24.84 7.01 1.25
C HIS A 43 -24.06 6.22 2.31
N LEU A 44 -24.32 4.91 2.45
CA LEU A 44 -23.58 4.08 3.40
C LEU A 44 -22.07 4.06 3.10
N PHE A 45 -21.69 3.98 1.82
CA PHE A 45 -20.28 3.98 1.40
C PHE A 45 -19.62 5.33 1.70
N ARG A 46 -20.31 6.46 1.45
CA ARG A 46 -19.86 7.80 1.82
C ARG A 46 -19.67 7.96 3.32
N VAL A 47 -20.64 7.49 4.12
CA VAL A 47 -20.56 7.51 5.59
C VAL A 47 -19.39 6.67 6.09
N ALA A 48 -19.26 5.42 5.59
CA ALA A 48 -18.15 4.53 5.96
C ALA A 48 -16.76 5.08 5.55
N ALA A 49 -16.70 5.83 4.44
CA ALA A 49 -15.50 6.54 3.99
C ALA A 49 -15.21 7.83 4.80
N GLY A 50 -16.18 8.33 5.58
CA GLY A 50 -16.07 9.59 6.32
C GLY A 50 -16.24 10.83 5.44
N LEU A 51 -16.86 10.71 4.26
CA LEU A 51 -17.17 11.81 3.36
C LEU A 51 -18.39 12.63 3.80
N ASP A 52 -19.24 12.01 4.63
CA ASP A 52 -20.49 12.60 5.14
C ASP A 52 -20.35 13.11 6.60
N SER A 53 -19.11 13.39 7.04
CA SER A 53 -18.81 13.95 8.37
C SER A 53 -18.57 15.46 8.27
N LEU A 54 -18.94 16.20 9.32
CA LEU A 54 -18.56 17.61 9.52
C LEU A 54 -17.03 17.80 9.40
N VAL A 55 -16.25 16.80 9.79
CA VAL A 55 -14.81 16.72 9.56
C VAL A 55 -14.53 15.55 8.61
N VAL A 56 -14.43 15.87 7.32
CA VAL A 56 -14.20 14.87 6.27
C VAL A 56 -12.94 14.05 6.53
N GLY A 57 -13.07 12.72 6.51
CA GLY A 57 -11.97 11.77 6.73
C GLY A 57 -11.69 11.42 8.19
N GLU A 58 -12.60 11.74 9.11
CA GLU A 58 -12.48 11.36 10.52
C GLU A 58 -12.38 9.81 10.71
N PRO A 59 -11.36 9.31 11.44
CA PRO A 59 -11.12 7.88 11.56
C PRO A 59 -12.23 7.12 12.32
N GLN A 60 -12.95 7.79 13.23
CA GLN A 60 -13.94 7.22 14.15
C GLN A 60 -15.21 6.68 13.46
N ILE A 61 -15.67 7.30 12.37
CA ILE A 61 -16.97 6.97 11.75
C ILE A 61 -17.04 5.51 11.28
N LEU A 62 -16.00 5.02 10.61
CA LEU A 62 -15.93 3.60 10.18
C LEU A 62 -16.00 2.62 11.37
N GLY A 63 -15.48 3.02 12.54
CA GLY A 63 -15.58 2.24 13.78
C GLY A 63 -17.02 2.14 14.27
N GLN A 64 -17.73 3.27 14.31
CA GLN A 64 -19.13 3.33 14.72
C GLN A 64 -20.05 2.52 13.79
N VAL A 65 -19.84 2.58 12.47
CA VAL A 65 -20.60 1.78 11.50
C VAL A 65 -20.39 0.28 11.73
N LYS A 66 -19.17 -0.15 12.06
CA LYS A 66 -18.88 -1.55 12.41
C LYS A 66 -19.54 -1.99 13.71
N GLU A 67 -19.57 -1.12 14.71
CA GLU A 67 -20.21 -1.40 15.99
C GLU A 67 -21.73 -1.56 15.83
N ALA A 68 -22.38 -0.64 15.10
CA ALA A 68 -23.79 -0.73 14.78
C ALA A 68 -24.13 -2.04 14.03
N TYR A 69 -23.30 -2.42 13.05
CA TYR A 69 -23.44 -3.69 12.34
C TYR A 69 -23.28 -4.89 13.28
N ALA A 70 -22.27 -4.91 14.14
CA ALA A 70 -22.01 -6.00 15.07
C ALA A 70 -23.18 -6.22 16.06
N VAL A 71 -23.78 -5.14 16.56
CA VAL A 71 -24.98 -5.21 17.42
C VAL A 71 -26.16 -5.82 16.68
N ALA A 72 -26.39 -5.41 15.43
CA ALA A 72 -27.49 -5.92 14.61
C ALA A 72 -27.31 -7.41 14.26
N THR A 73 -26.10 -7.82 13.86
CA THR A 73 -25.78 -9.22 13.51
C THR A 73 -25.79 -10.14 14.72
N GLY A 74 -25.28 -9.70 15.88
CA GLY A 74 -25.30 -10.48 17.12
C GLY A 74 -26.70 -10.81 17.63
N ARG A 75 -27.72 -10.07 17.15
CA ARG A 75 -29.14 -10.30 17.47
C ARG A 75 -29.93 -10.94 16.33
N GLY A 76 -29.28 -11.33 15.23
CA GLY A 76 -29.95 -11.99 14.09
C GLY A 76 -30.81 -11.08 13.22
N HIS A 77 -30.70 -9.75 13.35
CA HIS A 77 -31.54 -8.79 12.60
C HIS A 77 -30.99 -8.45 11.20
N THR A 78 -29.93 -9.11 10.75
CA THR A 78 -29.27 -8.85 9.45
C THR A 78 -29.44 -10.04 8.51
N GLY A 79 -29.97 -9.79 7.31
CA GLY A 79 -30.05 -10.79 6.23
C GLY A 79 -28.81 -10.80 5.31
N ALA A 80 -28.71 -11.79 4.42
CA ALA A 80 -27.57 -11.99 3.53
C ALA A 80 -27.20 -10.74 2.68
N SER A 81 -28.19 -10.01 2.16
CA SER A 81 -27.95 -8.80 1.35
C SER A 81 -27.43 -7.63 2.20
N ILE A 82 -27.95 -7.44 3.42
CA ILE A 82 -27.49 -6.41 4.36
C ILE A 82 -26.06 -6.75 4.84
N ASN A 83 -25.79 -8.01 5.18
CA ASN A 83 -24.44 -8.45 5.56
C ASN A 83 -23.43 -8.11 4.47
N ARG A 84 -23.75 -8.43 3.22
CA ARG A 84 -22.83 -8.12 2.12
C ARG A 84 -22.67 -6.63 1.89
N LEU A 85 -23.75 -5.85 1.95
CA LEU A 85 -23.69 -4.38 1.82
C LEU A 85 -22.75 -3.76 2.87
N PHE A 86 -22.86 -4.15 4.14
CA PHE A 86 -22.01 -3.62 5.21
C PHE A 86 -20.55 -4.08 5.08
N HIS A 87 -20.30 -5.36 4.75
CA HIS A 87 -18.94 -5.83 4.49
C HIS A 87 -18.29 -5.10 3.31
N TRP A 88 -19.07 -4.83 2.25
CA TRP A 88 -18.62 -4.03 1.10
C TRP A 88 -18.30 -2.60 1.54
N ALA A 89 -19.19 -1.96 2.32
CA ALA A 89 -18.95 -0.63 2.87
C ALA A 89 -17.66 -0.56 3.72
N PHE A 90 -17.34 -1.61 4.49
CA PHE A 90 -16.08 -1.67 5.24
C PHE A 90 -14.86 -1.71 4.33
N SER A 91 -14.94 -2.48 3.24
CA SER A 91 -13.88 -2.54 2.23
C SER A 91 -13.72 -1.21 1.51
N VAL A 92 -14.81 -0.55 1.13
CA VAL A 92 -14.80 0.77 0.49
C VAL A 92 -14.22 1.81 1.42
N GLY A 93 -14.65 1.86 2.68
CA GLY A 93 -14.09 2.79 3.67
C GLY A 93 -12.58 2.60 3.87
N LYS A 94 -12.09 1.36 3.88
CA LYS A 94 -10.64 1.06 3.92
C LYS A 94 -9.93 1.47 2.63
N ARG A 95 -10.49 1.14 1.48
CA ARG A 95 -9.93 1.41 0.14
C ARG A 95 -9.83 2.90 -0.12
N VAL A 96 -10.90 3.66 0.15
CA VAL A 96 -10.91 5.13 0.05
C VAL A 96 -9.80 5.73 0.90
N ARG A 97 -9.66 5.34 2.17
CA ARG A 97 -8.59 5.86 3.04
C ARG A 97 -7.20 5.52 2.51
N ALA A 98 -6.97 4.27 2.10
CA ALA A 98 -5.67 3.81 1.61
C ALA A 98 -5.25 4.46 0.28
N GLU A 99 -6.20 4.68 -0.63
CA GLU A 99 -5.88 5.15 -1.99
C GLU A 99 -5.87 6.67 -2.13
N THR A 100 -6.70 7.38 -1.36
CA THR A 100 -6.85 8.84 -1.46
C THR A 100 -6.07 9.60 -0.39
N GLY A 101 -5.68 8.93 0.71
CA GLY A 101 -5.14 9.59 1.89
C GLY A 101 -6.17 10.46 2.61
N LEU A 102 -7.47 10.21 2.39
CA LEU A 102 -8.56 10.86 3.13
C LEU A 102 -8.42 10.49 4.62
N GLY A 103 -8.12 11.49 5.46
CA GLY A 103 -7.77 11.30 6.88
C GLY A 103 -6.28 11.47 7.20
N GLU A 104 -5.41 11.59 6.19
CA GLU A 104 -4.03 12.06 6.38
C GLU A 104 -3.97 13.59 6.46
N GLY A 105 -3.14 14.11 7.36
CA GLY A 105 -2.99 15.55 7.58
C GLY A 105 -3.91 16.11 8.66
N ALA A 106 -3.46 17.20 9.26
CA ALA A 106 -4.11 17.78 10.42
C ALA A 106 -5.24 18.73 10.08
N VAL A 107 -6.39 18.50 10.72
CA VAL A 107 -7.67 19.21 10.52
C VAL A 107 -7.91 20.35 11.48
N SER A 108 -7.23 20.31 12.63
CA SER A 108 -7.32 21.31 13.67
C SER A 108 -5.92 21.61 14.18
N VAL A 109 -5.74 22.79 14.76
CA VAL A 109 -4.47 23.22 15.37
C VAL A 109 -4.01 22.18 16.41
N SER A 110 -4.92 21.70 17.27
CA SER A 110 -4.63 20.67 18.26
C SER A 110 -4.19 19.35 17.63
N TYR A 111 -4.81 18.91 16.53
CA TYR A 111 -4.40 17.68 15.85
C TYR A 111 -3.07 17.88 15.08
N ALA A 112 -2.80 19.08 14.57
CA ALA A 112 -1.53 19.43 13.92
C ALA A 112 -0.37 19.32 14.90
N ALA A 113 -0.57 19.81 16.12
CA ALA A 113 0.39 19.69 17.21
C ALA A 113 0.71 18.22 17.54
N ILE A 114 -0.30 17.35 17.65
CA ILE A 114 -0.09 15.90 17.90
C ILE A 114 0.62 15.22 16.73
N SER A 115 0.26 15.60 15.50
CA SER A 115 0.88 15.04 14.29
C SER A 115 2.37 15.40 14.20
N LEU A 116 2.75 16.62 14.63
CA LEU A 116 4.14 17.03 14.77
C LEU A 116 4.85 16.27 15.89
N ALA A 117 4.21 16.11 17.06
CA ALA A 117 4.78 15.33 18.16
C ALA A 117 5.16 13.90 17.72
N ARG A 118 4.29 13.22 16.96
CA ARG A 118 4.62 11.88 16.41
C ARG A 118 5.78 11.89 15.43
N LYS A 119 5.95 12.94 14.64
CA LYS A 119 7.09 13.05 13.72
C LYS A 119 8.42 13.23 14.47
N ILE A 120 8.38 13.88 15.63
CA ILE A 120 9.55 14.14 16.46
C ILE A 120 9.90 12.92 17.31
N PHE A 121 8.92 12.33 18.02
CA PHE A 121 9.16 11.28 19.01
C PHE A 121 8.76 9.87 18.55
N GLY A 122 8.05 9.73 17.44
CA GLY A 122 7.48 8.45 17.00
C GLY A 122 6.28 8.04 17.85
N ARG A 123 6.51 7.21 18.88
CA ARG A 123 5.48 6.76 19.82
C ARG A 123 5.35 7.75 20.98
N LEU A 124 4.11 8.06 21.38
CA LEU A 124 3.83 9.03 22.44
C LEU A 124 3.50 8.39 23.79
N ASP A 125 3.34 7.06 23.83
CA ASP A 125 2.86 6.28 24.97
C ASP A 125 3.80 6.29 26.19
N ARG A 126 5.06 6.67 25.99
CA ARG A 126 6.08 6.75 27.06
C ARG A 126 6.46 8.19 27.43
N LEU A 127 5.82 9.17 26.81
CA LEU A 127 6.19 10.57 26.97
C LEU A 127 5.43 11.22 28.14
N ARG A 128 6.02 12.30 28.66
CA ARG A 128 5.42 13.19 29.64
C ARG A 128 5.01 14.48 28.96
N ALA A 129 3.77 14.91 29.16
CA ALA A 129 3.27 16.19 28.67
C ALA A 129 2.92 17.14 29.83
N LEU A 130 3.15 18.43 29.64
CA LEU A 130 2.72 19.50 30.53
C LEU A 130 1.82 20.47 29.76
N VAL A 131 0.61 20.69 30.25
CA VAL A 131 -0.36 21.63 29.70
C VAL A 131 -0.42 22.84 30.63
N VAL A 132 -0.01 23.99 30.13
CA VAL A 132 0.00 25.27 30.82
C VAL A 132 -1.20 26.09 30.34
N GLY A 133 -2.21 26.22 31.20
CA GLY A 133 -3.50 26.83 30.87
C GLY A 133 -4.64 25.82 30.93
N ALA A 134 -5.87 26.34 30.94
CA ALA A 134 -7.09 25.53 30.92
C ALA A 134 -8.20 26.21 30.09
N GLY A 135 -7.80 26.92 29.03
CA GLY A 135 -8.74 27.38 28.01
C GLY A 135 -9.18 26.23 27.10
N GLU A 136 -10.16 26.48 26.25
CA GLU A 136 -10.72 25.50 25.31
C GLU A 136 -9.64 24.81 24.45
N MET A 137 -8.66 25.58 23.97
CA MET A 137 -7.55 25.06 23.15
C MET A 137 -6.57 24.18 23.94
N ALA A 138 -6.33 24.48 25.22
CA ALA A 138 -5.57 23.60 26.12
C ALA A 138 -6.34 22.30 26.38
N GLU A 139 -7.64 22.39 26.64
CA GLU A 139 -8.50 21.23 26.88
C GLU A 139 -8.56 20.29 25.68
N LEU A 140 -8.77 20.82 24.48
CA LEU A 140 -8.82 20.03 23.25
C LEU A 140 -7.48 19.34 22.97
N THR A 141 -6.36 20.05 23.15
CA THR A 141 -5.02 19.47 22.92
C THR A 141 -4.68 18.41 23.97
N ALA A 142 -5.02 18.63 25.24
CA ALA A 142 -4.84 17.67 26.33
C ALA A 142 -5.68 16.39 26.11
N THR A 143 -6.92 16.54 25.64
CA THR A 143 -7.80 15.41 25.29
C THR A 143 -7.18 14.57 24.18
N HIS A 144 -6.61 15.20 23.15
CA HIS A 144 -5.93 14.48 22.08
C HIS A 144 -4.64 13.80 22.55
N LEU A 145 -3.86 14.42 23.45
CA LEU A 145 -2.70 13.75 24.07
C LEU A 145 -3.13 12.49 24.82
N ARG A 146 -4.22 12.56 25.59
CA ARG A 146 -4.76 11.39 26.30
C ARG A 146 -5.23 10.29 25.35
N ALA A 147 -5.90 10.65 24.26
CA ALA A 147 -6.31 9.71 23.22
C ALA A 147 -5.13 9.04 22.48
N GLN A 148 -3.89 9.49 22.70
CA GLN A 148 -2.67 8.87 22.20
C GLN A 148 -1.86 8.13 23.26
N ASP A 149 -2.52 7.80 24.38
CA ASP A 149 -1.97 7.02 25.48
C ASP A 149 -0.71 7.64 26.13
N VAL A 150 -0.57 8.96 26.07
CA VAL A 150 0.55 9.68 26.73
C VAL A 150 0.56 9.33 28.23
N CYS A 151 1.70 8.79 28.70
CA CYS A 151 1.86 8.17 30.02
C CYS A 151 1.53 9.12 31.18
N HIS A 152 1.95 10.38 31.06
CA HIS A 152 1.78 11.38 32.11
C HIS A 152 1.37 12.72 31.51
N ILE A 153 0.26 13.27 31.98
CA ILE A 153 -0.22 14.59 31.57
C ILE A 153 -0.32 15.45 32.84
N GLY A 154 0.65 16.36 33.02
CA GLY A 154 0.58 17.41 34.02
C GLY A 154 -0.25 18.58 33.50
N VAL A 155 -1.09 19.18 34.33
CA VAL A 155 -1.87 20.37 33.99
C VAL A 155 -1.61 21.44 35.04
N THR A 156 -1.19 22.63 34.61
CA THR A 156 -0.96 23.77 35.50
C THR A 156 -1.71 25.01 35.02
N ASN A 157 -2.21 25.81 35.96
CA ASN A 157 -2.93 27.05 35.68
C ASN A 157 -2.80 27.98 36.89
N ARG A 158 -2.77 29.31 36.67
CA ARG A 158 -2.76 30.32 37.76
C ARG A 158 -3.89 30.08 38.76
N THR A 159 -5.05 29.63 38.29
CA THR A 159 -6.14 29.20 39.17
C THR A 159 -6.11 27.68 39.37
N ALA A 160 -5.68 27.25 40.56
CA ALA A 160 -5.53 25.82 40.90
C ALA A 160 -6.79 24.98 40.64
N ALA A 161 -7.98 25.53 40.91
CA ALA A 161 -9.25 24.84 40.65
C ALA A 161 -9.47 24.51 39.16
N ARG A 162 -9.00 25.38 38.24
CA ARG A 162 -9.10 25.14 36.79
C ARG A 162 -8.12 24.06 36.31
N ALA A 163 -6.91 24.04 36.88
CA ALA A 163 -5.94 22.98 36.62
C ALA A 163 -6.48 21.61 37.08
N ALA A 164 -7.05 21.56 38.29
CA ALA A 164 -7.67 20.34 38.82
C ALA A 164 -8.84 19.84 37.98
N ALA A 165 -9.73 20.73 37.54
CA ALA A 165 -10.86 20.37 36.70
C ALA A 165 -10.42 19.77 35.34
N LEU A 166 -9.44 20.40 34.67
CA LEU A 166 -8.93 19.88 33.40
C LEU A 166 -8.14 18.58 33.60
N ALA A 167 -7.28 18.49 34.63
CA ALA A 167 -6.56 17.26 34.96
C ALA A 167 -7.52 16.08 35.17
N ALA A 168 -8.63 16.28 35.89
CA ALA A 168 -9.63 15.24 36.10
C ALA A 168 -10.25 14.74 34.78
N LYS A 169 -10.56 15.64 33.84
CA LYS A 169 -11.14 15.29 32.53
C LYS A 169 -10.19 14.42 31.69
N VAL A 170 -8.90 14.73 31.70
CA VAL A 170 -7.89 14.03 30.86
C VAL A 170 -7.15 12.92 31.59
N GLN A 171 -7.60 12.56 32.80
CA GLN A 171 -6.93 11.59 33.67
C GLN A 171 -5.44 11.94 33.92
N GLY A 172 -5.16 13.23 34.05
CA GLY A 172 -3.85 13.81 34.34
C GLY A 172 -3.70 14.20 35.81
N ILE A 173 -2.64 14.96 36.10
CA ILE A 173 -2.29 15.41 37.46
C ILE A 173 -2.24 16.94 37.46
N ALA A 174 -2.87 17.57 38.45
CA ALA A 174 -2.77 19.01 38.65
C ALA A 174 -1.40 19.35 39.26
N VAL A 175 -0.64 20.21 38.57
CA VAL A 175 0.68 20.68 38.98
C VAL A 175 0.54 22.10 39.51
N PRO A 176 1.05 22.42 40.72
CA PRO A 176 1.06 23.78 41.26
C PRO A 176 1.71 24.77 40.28
N TRP A 177 1.21 26.00 40.23
CA TRP A 177 1.71 27.02 39.28
C TRP A 177 3.20 27.32 39.51
N GLU A 178 3.61 27.33 40.77
CA GLU A 178 4.98 27.60 41.22
C GLU A 178 5.96 26.50 40.79
N ALA A 179 5.47 25.26 40.64
CA ALA A 179 6.26 24.10 40.22
C ALA A 179 6.37 23.95 38.69
N MET A 180 5.77 24.86 37.91
CA MET A 180 5.74 24.78 36.44
C MET A 180 7.15 24.66 35.85
N ILE A 181 8.10 25.46 36.32
CA ILE A 181 9.46 25.49 35.78
C ILE A 181 10.24 24.22 36.10
N ASP A 182 10.05 23.65 37.29
CA ASP A 182 10.70 22.40 37.68
C ASP A 182 10.12 21.23 36.86
N GLU A 183 8.81 21.20 36.63
CA GLU A 183 8.16 20.17 35.81
C GLU A 183 8.59 20.26 34.33
N LEU A 184 8.99 21.45 33.85
CA LEU A 184 9.56 21.59 32.52
C LEU A 184 10.82 20.74 32.36
N ALA A 185 11.61 20.41 33.38
CA ALA A 185 12.82 19.61 33.22
C ALA A 185 12.53 18.12 32.88
N SER A 186 11.41 17.58 33.38
CA SER A 186 10.99 16.20 33.17
C SER A 186 10.02 15.98 32.01
N THR A 187 9.56 17.05 31.35
CA THR A 187 8.49 16.99 30.33
C THR A 187 9.02 16.87 28.90
N ASP A 188 8.43 16.03 28.06
CA ASP A 188 8.82 15.92 26.65
C ASP A 188 8.01 16.86 25.75
N ILE A 189 6.73 17.07 26.07
CA ILE A 189 5.79 17.89 25.29
C ILE A 189 5.17 18.98 26.18
N VAL A 190 5.31 20.25 25.80
CA VAL A 190 4.71 21.38 26.52
C VAL A 190 3.66 22.04 25.64
N VAL A 191 2.46 22.28 26.16
CA VAL A 191 1.38 23.00 25.49
C VAL A 191 1.06 24.24 26.30
N THR A 192 1.16 25.44 25.71
CA THR A 192 0.84 26.70 26.40
C THR A 192 -0.36 27.39 25.77
N ALA A 193 -1.38 27.68 26.58
CA ALA A 193 -2.61 28.37 26.15
C ALA A 193 -3.23 29.18 27.29
N THR A 194 -2.60 30.28 27.70
CA THR A 194 -3.04 31.04 28.89
C THR A 194 -3.61 32.41 28.59
N GLY A 195 -3.35 32.95 27.40
CA GLY A 195 -3.83 34.28 27.01
C GLY A 195 -3.20 35.40 27.84
N SER A 196 -1.99 35.19 28.37
CA SER A 196 -1.30 36.22 29.14
C SER A 196 -0.78 37.34 28.24
N ALA A 197 -0.76 38.57 28.76
CA ALA A 197 -0.19 39.71 28.04
C ALA A 197 1.35 39.67 27.94
N SER A 198 2.02 38.81 28.70
CA SER A 198 3.47 38.64 28.71
C SER A 198 3.86 37.18 28.64
N CYS A 199 5.01 36.88 28.01
CA CYS A 199 5.56 35.53 27.98
C CYS A 199 5.85 35.05 29.41
N MET A 200 5.32 33.89 29.76
CA MET A 200 5.49 33.30 31.10
C MET A 200 6.63 32.30 31.12
N VAL A 201 6.93 31.69 29.97
CA VAL A 201 8.08 30.82 29.78
C VAL A 201 9.13 31.61 29.00
N THR A 202 10.18 32.04 29.70
CA THR A 202 11.29 32.80 29.12
C THR A 202 12.36 31.85 28.56
N ARG A 203 13.25 32.36 27.71
CA ARG A 203 14.43 31.61 27.24
C ARG A 203 15.28 31.10 28.39
N ALA A 204 15.41 31.86 29.47
CA ALA A 204 16.17 31.45 30.66
C ALA A 204 15.53 30.24 31.36
N HIS A 205 14.20 30.22 31.49
CA HIS A 205 13.47 29.07 32.04
C HIS A 205 13.70 27.80 31.21
N VAL A 206 13.61 27.92 29.88
CA VAL A 206 13.83 26.77 28.98
C VAL A 206 15.28 26.32 29.04
N ALA A 207 16.25 27.25 29.04
CA ALA A 207 17.67 26.90 29.15
C ALA A 207 17.98 26.14 30.45
N GLU A 208 17.40 26.55 31.58
CA GLU A 208 17.55 25.84 32.86
C GLU A 208 16.96 24.43 32.79
N ALA A 209 15.74 24.29 32.24
CA ALA A 209 15.09 23.00 32.07
C ALA A 209 15.81 22.06 31.10
N MET A 210 16.63 22.60 30.18
CA MET A 210 17.44 21.82 29.24
C MET A 210 18.77 21.35 29.83
N ARG A 211 19.35 22.03 30.83
CA ARG A 211 20.64 21.63 31.45
C ARG A 211 20.72 20.17 31.94
N PRO A 212 19.72 19.62 32.66
CA PRO A 212 19.80 18.23 33.12
C PRO A 212 19.46 17.21 32.02
N ARG A 213 19.10 17.64 30.81
CA ARG A 213 18.68 16.75 29.72
C ARG A 213 19.89 16.28 28.93
N ARG A 214 20.12 14.97 28.94
CA ARG A 214 21.14 14.29 28.13
C ARG A 214 20.65 14.09 26.69
N ASP A 215 20.58 15.18 25.92
CA ASP A 215 20.14 15.22 24.51
C ASP A 215 18.67 14.84 24.27
N ARG A 216 17.83 14.84 25.32
CA ARG A 216 16.40 14.56 25.20
C ARG A 216 15.65 15.80 24.69
N PRO A 217 14.97 15.75 23.54
CA PRO A 217 14.34 16.92 22.96
C PRO A 217 13.13 17.41 23.76
N LEU A 218 12.88 18.72 23.67
CA LEU A 218 11.71 19.39 24.24
C LEU A 218 10.85 19.94 23.10
N PHE A 219 9.62 19.47 22.99
CA PHE A 219 8.67 19.98 22.01
C PHE A 219 7.68 20.94 22.67
N VAL A 220 7.63 22.18 22.19
CA VAL A 220 6.81 23.26 22.77
C VAL A 220 5.80 23.74 21.74
N ILE A 221 4.53 23.72 22.14
CA ILE A 221 3.37 24.08 21.34
C ILE A 221 2.76 25.34 21.98
N ASP A 222 3.08 26.51 21.44
CA ASP A 222 2.59 27.80 21.92
C ASP A 222 1.35 28.26 21.14
N ILE A 223 0.18 27.97 21.70
CA ILE A 223 -1.12 28.34 21.14
C ILE A 223 -1.73 29.57 21.84
N GLY A 224 -0.95 30.28 22.66
CA GLY A 224 -1.33 31.54 23.28
C GLY A 224 -1.29 32.72 22.29
N VAL A 225 -2.30 33.60 22.40
CA VAL A 225 -2.32 34.90 21.69
C VAL A 225 -2.71 35.98 22.70
N PRO A 226 -1.80 36.87 23.15
CA PRO A 226 -0.35 36.93 22.86
C PRO A 226 0.45 35.69 23.30
N ARG A 227 1.69 35.53 22.77
CA ARG A 227 2.53 34.34 22.97
C ARG A 227 2.86 34.10 24.44
N ASP A 228 2.70 32.85 24.88
CA ASP A 228 3.04 32.44 26.25
C ASP A 228 4.54 32.12 26.40
N VAL A 229 5.23 31.83 25.30
CA VAL A 229 6.64 31.44 25.26
C VAL A 229 7.46 32.48 24.48
N GLU A 230 8.63 32.84 25.03
CA GLU A 230 9.55 33.75 24.36
C GLU A 230 10.10 33.13 23.05
N PRO A 231 10.02 33.81 21.89
CA PRO A 231 10.46 33.23 20.61
C PRO A 231 11.92 32.75 20.57
N SER A 232 12.80 33.44 21.29
CA SER A 232 14.24 33.12 21.39
C SER A 232 14.53 31.81 22.13
N ALA A 233 13.53 31.21 22.79
CA ALA A 233 13.64 29.87 23.36
C ALA A 233 13.77 28.78 22.28
N GLY A 234 13.25 29.02 21.07
CA GLY A 234 13.39 28.10 19.93
C GLY A 234 14.80 28.00 19.37
N ASP A 235 15.70 28.93 19.73
CA ASP A 235 17.10 28.92 19.29
C ASP A 235 17.98 27.99 20.14
N ILE A 236 17.43 27.40 21.21
CA ILE A 236 18.13 26.45 22.08
C ILE A 236 18.18 25.08 21.39
N GLU A 237 19.35 24.44 21.42
CA GLU A 237 19.54 23.11 20.84
C GLU A 237 18.56 22.10 21.44
N GLN A 238 18.00 21.23 20.60
CA GLN A 238 16.98 20.23 20.97
C GLN A 238 15.63 20.81 21.47
N VAL A 239 15.36 22.11 21.28
CA VAL A 239 14.05 22.72 21.53
C VAL A 239 13.30 22.94 20.21
N PHE A 240 12.10 22.39 20.12
CA PHE A 240 11.22 22.50 18.95
C PHE A 240 10.00 23.36 19.32
N LEU A 241 10.08 24.67 19.07
CA LEU A 241 9.00 25.62 19.37
C LEU A 241 8.13 25.88 18.14
N TYR A 242 6.82 25.65 18.26
CA TYR A 242 5.82 25.94 17.24
C TYR A 242 4.71 26.81 17.81
N ASN A 243 4.33 27.84 17.07
CA ASN A 243 3.26 28.75 17.45
C ASN A 243 1.93 28.42 16.73
N ILE A 244 0.85 29.11 17.11
CA ILE A 244 -0.47 28.94 16.48
C ILE A 244 -0.46 29.19 14.96
N ASP A 245 0.30 30.17 14.47
CA ASP A 245 0.38 30.50 13.05
C ASP A 245 1.07 29.38 12.25
N ASP A 246 2.14 28.80 12.80
CA ASP A 246 2.84 27.65 12.20
C ASP A 246 1.90 26.45 12.04
N LEU A 247 1.10 26.18 13.07
CA LEU A 247 0.11 25.10 13.06
C LEU A 247 -1.04 25.41 12.10
N GLN A 248 -1.49 26.66 12.02
CA GLN A 248 -2.51 27.09 11.06
C GLN A 248 -2.02 26.96 9.62
N ALA A 249 -0.75 27.26 9.33
CA ALA A 249 -0.17 27.05 8.01
C ALA A 249 -0.23 25.57 7.60
N ILE A 250 0.11 24.67 8.52
CA ILE A 250 0.00 23.21 8.31
C ILE A 250 -1.45 22.79 8.06
N VAL A 251 -2.41 23.34 8.81
CA VAL A 251 -3.84 23.04 8.61
C VAL A 251 -4.33 23.54 7.25
N ARG A 252 -3.96 24.76 6.83
CA ARG A 252 -4.34 25.33 5.52
C ARG A 252 -3.78 24.52 4.35
N GLU A 253 -2.52 24.09 4.43
CA GLU A 253 -1.89 23.23 3.42
C GLU A 253 -2.63 21.88 3.29
N ASN A 254 -3.04 21.30 4.43
CA ASN A 254 -3.80 20.04 4.45
C ASN A 254 -5.23 20.23 3.92
N GLN A 255 -5.89 21.36 4.19
CA GLN A 255 -7.23 21.67 3.65
C GLN A 255 -7.21 21.83 2.12
N ALA A 256 -6.20 22.49 1.55
CA ALA A 256 -6.08 22.64 0.10
C ALA A 256 -5.87 21.30 -0.62
N ARG A 257 -5.08 20.39 -0.03
CA ARG A 257 -4.92 19.01 -0.54
C ARG A 257 -6.20 18.18 -0.43
N ARG A 258 -7.05 18.49 0.54
CA ARG A 258 -8.22 17.67 0.88
C ARG A 258 -9.30 17.69 -0.18
N GLN A 259 -9.56 18.83 -0.84
CA GLN A 259 -10.60 18.87 -1.87
C GLN A 259 -10.31 17.87 -3.00
N THR A 260 -9.06 17.83 -3.47
CA THR A 260 -8.63 16.84 -4.47
C THR A 260 -8.74 15.39 -3.97
N GLN A 261 -8.53 15.15 -2.67
CA GLN A 261 -8.72 13.83 -2.06
C GLN A 261 -10.20 13.44 -1.97
N VAL A 262 -11.08 14.40 -1.66
CA VAL A 262 -12.54 14.21 -1.63
C VAL A 262 -13.05 13.87 -3.02
N ASP A 263 -12.69 14.64 -4.04
CA ASP A 263 -13.13 14.39 -5.41
C ASP A 263 -12.72 12.97 -5.88
N ARG A 264 -11.50 12.54 -5.53
CA ARG A 264 -11.03 11.19 -5.83
C ARG A 264 -11.75 10.11 -5.03
N ALA A 265 -12.10 10.40 -3.77
CA ALA A 265 -12.84 9.49 -2.91
C ALA A 265 -14.28 9.28 -3.42
N GLU A 266 -14.93 10.35 -3.90
CA GLU A 266 -16.27 10.28 -4.51
C GLU A 266 -16.27 9.39 -5.75
N LEU A 267 -15.28 9.54 -6.65
CA LEU A 267 -15.15 8.68 -7.83
C LEU A 267 -15.01 7.20 -7.47
N LEU A 268 -14.24 6.91 -6.43
CA LEU A 268 -14.01 5.55 -5.94
C LEU A 268 -15.28 4.97 -5.30
N VAL A 269 -16.04 5.80 -4.58
CA VAL A 269 -17.35 5.39 -4.04
C VAL A 269 -18.33 5.06 -5.16
N GLU A 270 -18.43 5.89 -6.21
CA GLU A 270 -19.33 5.59 -7.34
C GLU A 270 -18.96 4.29 -8.06
N GLU A 271 -17.67 4.03 -8.30
CA GLU A 271 -17.19 2.76 -8.88
C GLU A 271 -17.67 1.54 -8.07
N GLU A 272 -17.61 1.65 -6.75
CA GLU A 272 -17.98 0.58 -5.84
C GLU A 272 -19.49 0.41 -5.70
N VAL A 273 -20.25 1.51 -5.76
CA VAL A 273 -21.72 1.47 -5.86
C VAL A 273 -22.13 0.69 -7.10
N ASP A 274 -21.53 0.98 -8.25
CA ASP A 274 -21.80 0.25 -9.50
C ASP A 274 -21.40 -1.24 -9.40
N GLY A 275 -20.30 -1.54 -8.73
CA GLY A 275 -19.87 -2.90 -8.41
C GLY A 275 -20.90 -3.66 -7.57
N PHE A 276 -21.36 -3.06 -6.47
CA PHE A 276 -22.35 -3.68 -5.59
C PHE A 276 -23.70 -3.86 -6.29
N MET A 277 -24.17 -2.86 -7.04
CA MET A 277 -25.44 -2.95 -7.75
C MET A 277 -25.42 -4.04 -8.83
N ARG A 278 -24.30 -4.24 -9.53
CA ARG A 278 -24.13 -5.39 -10.45
C ARG A 278 -24.19 -6.73 -9.72
N TRP A 279 -23.53 -6.83 -8.56
CA TRP A 279 -23.60 -8.04 -7.74
C TRP A 279 -25.04 -8.34 -7.29
N LEU A 280 -25.78 -7.31 -6.85
CA LEU A 280 -27.15 -7.46 -6.39
C LEU A 280 -28.06 -7.98 -7.52
N ARG A 281 -27.92 -7.45 -8.75
CA ARG A 281 -28.64 -7.91 -9.95
C ARG A 281 -28.33 -9.36 -10.32
N SER A 282 -27.07 -9.79 -10.17
CA SER A 282 -26.66 -11.16 -10.52
C SER A 282 -27.32 -12.26 -9.67
N ARG A 283 -28.00 -11.89 -8.57
CA ARG A 283 -28.63 -12.83 -7.64
C ARG A 283 -30.06 -13.22 -8.04
N GLY A 284 -30.74 -12.40 -8.83
CA GLY A 284 -32.12 -12.67 -9.30
C GLY A 284 -32.24 -13.92 -10.18
N SER A 285 -31.18 -14.29 -10.91
CA SER A 285 -31.18 -15.44 -11.82
C SER A 285 -30.71 -16.76 -11.21
N VAL A 286 -30.27 -16.77 -9.94
CA VAL A 286 -29.69 -17.95 -9.28
C VAL A 286 -30.70 -19.11 -9.13
N PRO A 287 -31.96 -18.90 -8.67
CA PRO A 287 -32.92 -19.99 -8.54
C PRO A 287 -33.19 -20.72 -9.86
N THR A 288 -33.33 -19.98 -10.95
CA THR A 288 -33.57 -20.54 -12.29
C THR A 288 -32.39 -21.35 -12.80
N VAL A 289 -31.15 -20.88 -12.58
CA VAL A 289 -29.93 -21.62 -12.97
C VAL A 289 -29.84 -22.96 -12.22
N VAL A 290 -30.21 -22.97 -10.93
CA VAL A 290 -30.21 -24.20 -10.12
C VAL A 290 -31.27 -25.18 -10.63
N ALA A 291 -32.50 -24.71 -10.87
CA ALA A 291 -33.59 -25.54 -11.39
C ALA A 291 -33.25 -26.13 -12.77
N LEU A 292 -32.67 -25.32 -13.66
CA LEU A 292 -32.26 -25.75 -15.00
C LEU A 292 -31.16 -26.84 -14.95
N ARG A 293 -30.15 -26.67 -14.09
CA ARG A 293 -29.09 -27.68 -13.88
C ARG A 293 -29.68 -29.00 -13.36
N ARG A 294 -30.59 -28.93 -12.39
CA ARG A 294 -31.25 -30.10 -11.84
C ARG A 294 -32.02 -30.88 -12.91
N ARG A 295 -32.83 -30.20 -13.73
CA ARG A 295 -33.62 -30.81 -14.80
C ARG A 295 -32.77 -31.60 -15.80
N PHE A 296 -31.66 -31.02 -16.27
CA PHE A 296 -30.79 -31.71 -17.23
C PHE A 296 -30.00 -32.87 -16.63
N GLU A 297 -29.65 -32.78 -15.35
CA GLU A 297 -28.99 -33.89 -14.65
C GLU A 297 -29.96 -35.07 -14.41
N GLU A 298 -31.23 -34.78 -14.12
CA GLU A 298 -32.29 -35.80 -14.05
C GLU A 298 -32.47 -36.52 -15.40
N ILE A 299 -32.49 -35.78 -16.51
CA ILE A 299 -32.56 -36.36 -17.88
C ILE A 299 -31.33 -37.23 -18.15
N ARG A 300 -30.12 -36.75 -17.85
CA ARG A 300 -28.87 -37.50 -18.05
C ARG A 300 -28.90 -38.82 -17.29
N ARG A 301 -29.32 -38.81 -16.03
CA ARG A 301 -29.40 -39.99 -15.19
C ARG A 301 -30.43 -40.99 -15.70
N ALA A 302 -31.62 -40.53 -16.06
CA ALA A 302 -32.67 -41.38 -16.62
C ALA A 302 -32.21 -42.11 -17.89
N GLU A 303 -31.49 -41.43 -18.78
CA GLU A 303 -30.94 -42.05 -20.00
C GLU A 303 -29.83 -43.06 -19.69
N LEU A 304 -28.95 -42.78 -18.73
CA LEU A 304 -27.92 -43.74 -18.30
C LEU A 304 -28.52 -44.98 -17.63
N GLU A 305 -29.55 -44.82 -16.82
CA GLU A 305 -30.30 -45.94 -16.22
C GLU A 305 -31.01 -46.78 -17.29
N ARG A 306 -31.66 -46.13 -18.27
CA ARG A 306 -32.32 -46.81 -19.39
C ARG A 306 -31.34 -47.64 -20.23
N LEU A 307 -30.10 -47.13 -20.38
CA LEU A 307 -29.03 -47.81 -21.11
C LEU A 307 -28.23 -48.78 -20.23
N ALA A 308 -28.48 -48.85 -18.92
CA ALA A 308 -27.72 -49.69 -17.99
C ALA A 308 -27.58 -51.16 -18.43
N PRO A 309 -28.61 -51.84 -18.97
CA PRO A 309 -28.47 -53.21 -19.46
C PRO A 309 -27.49 -53.36 -20.64
N LYS A 310 -27.42 -52.34 -21.50
CA LYS A 310 -26.49 -52.30 -22.66
C LYS A 310 -25.10 -51.84 -22.26
N LEU A 311 -24.99 -50.98 -21.25
CA LEU A 311 -23.71 -50.56 -20.66
C LEU A 311 -23.10 -51.66 -19.79
N ALA A 312 -23.92 -52.61 -19.30
CA ALA A 312 -23.48 -53.77 -18.52
C ALA A 312 -22.52 -54.69 -19.30
N SER A 313 -22.69 -54.81 -20.63
CA SER A 313 -21.82 -55.61 -21.50
C SER A 313 -20.51 -54.93 -21.91
N MET A 314 -20.32 -53.66 -21.55
CA MET A 314 -19.09 -52.90 -21.82
C MET A 314 -18.07 -53.05 -20.69
N SER A 315 -16.79 -52.81 -21.00
CA SER A 315 -15.73 -52.76 -19.98
C SER A 315 -15.93 -51.58 -19.02
N PRO A 316 -15.40 -51.66 -17.78
CA PRO A 316 -15.51 -50.57 -16.79
C PRO A 316 -14.99 -49.22 -17.32
N GLU A 317 -13.89 -49.22 -18.07
CA GLU A 317 -13.32 -48.00 -18.66
C GLU A 317 -14.19 -47.40 -19.76
N ALA A 318 -14.84 -48.24 -20.56
CA ALA A 318 -15.75 -47.75 -21.59
C ALA A 318 -17.03 -47.17 -20.98
N ARG A 319 -17.52 -47.73 -19.86
CA ARG A 319 -18.65 -47.18 -19.10
C ARG A 319 -18.31 -45.82 -18.48
N ALA A 320 -17.11 -45.69 -17.89
CA ALA A 320 -16.63 -44.43 -17.34
C ALA A 320 -16.52 -43.34 -18.42
N ARG A 321 -16.04 -43.67 -19.63
CA ARG A 321 -16.00 -42.73 -20.76
C ARG A 321 -17.38 -42.27 -21.22
N VAL A 322 -18.38 -43.16 -21.23
CA VAL A 322 -19.76 -42.77 -21.55
C VAL A 322 -20.34 -41.81 -20.51
N GLU A 323 -20.08 -42.07 -19.23
CA GLU A 323 -20.51 -41.19 -18.14
C GLU A 323 -19.82 -39.82 -18.19
N GLU A 324 -18.52 -39.79 -18.51
CA GLU A 324 -17.76 -38.57 -18.71
C GLU A 324 -18.26 -37.75 -19.90
N VAL A 325 -18.45 -38.37 -21.07
CA VAL A 325 -18.94 -37.68 -22.27
C VAL A 325 -20.34 -37.11 -22.07
N THR A 326 -21.23 -37.86 -21.42
CA THR A 326 -22.60 -37.38 -21.15
C THR A 326 -22.62 -36.22 -20.15
N ARG A 327 -21.76 -36.23 -19.13
CA ARG A 327 -21.58 -35.09 -18.21
C ARG A 327 -21.06 -33.86 -18.93
N LEU A 328 -20.03 -34.01 -19.77
CA LEU A 328 -19.45 -32.91 -20.55
C LEU A 328 -20.46 -32.31 -21.53
N LEU A 329 -21.31 -33.13 -22.14
CA LEU A 329 -22.40 -32.66 -23.01
C LEU A 329 -23.40 -31.79 -22.24
N VAL A 330 -23.83 -32.23 -21.05
CA VAL A 330 -24.74 -31.44 -20.20
C VAL A 330 -24.08 -30.12 -19.77
N GLU A 331 -22.82 -30.15 -19.33
CA GLU A 331 -22.08 -28.93 -18.96
C GLU A 331 -22.00 -27.92 -20.12
N ARG A 332 -21.75 -28.41 -21.34
CA ARG A 332 -21.61 -27.57 -22.53
C ARG A 332 -22.95 -27.04 -23.05
N LEU A 333 -24.05 -27.78 -22.87
CA LEU A 333 -25.40 -27.31 -23.17
C LEU A 333 -25.87 -26.24 -22.19
N LEU A 334 -25.47 -26.35 -20.91
CA LEU A 334 -25.91 -25.45 -19.84
C LEU A 334 -25.07 -24.18 -19.70
N SER A 335 -23.88 -24.11 -20.31
CA SER A 335 -23.01 -22.93 -20.19
C SER A 335 -23.65 -21.67 -20.78
N THR A 336 -24.15 -21.74 -22.02
CA THR A 336 -24.71 -20.58 -22.74
C THR A 336 -25.98 -20.01 -22.08
N PRO A 337 -26.98 -20.83 -21.68
CA PRO A 337 -28.15 -20.33 -20.96
C PRO A 337 -27.79 -19.73 -19.59
N THR A 338 -26.85 -20.35 -18.86
CA THR A 338 -26.38 -19.84 -17.56
C THR A 338 -25.67 -18.50 -17.69
N GLU A 339 -24.87 -18.32 -18.74
CA GLU A 339 -24.16 -17.07 -19.01
C GLU A 339 -25.12 -15.94 -19.40
N ARG A 340 -26.14 -16.22 -20.22
CA ARG A 340 -27.16 -15.21 -20.59
C ARG A 340 -27.98 -14.75 -19.40
N LEU A 341 -28.46 -15.69 -18.56
CA LEU A 341 -29.18 -15.37 -17.31
C LEU A 341 -28.35 -14.52 -16.33
N LYS A 342 -27.02 -14.66 -16.34
CA LYS A 342 -26.11 -13.84 -15.51
C LYS A 342 -25.76 -12.49 -16.14
N ALA A 343 -25.92 -12.36 -17.45
CA ALA A 343 -25.57 -11.16 -18.22
C ALA A 343 -26.78 -10.23 -18.46
N ALA A 344 -27.95 -10.52 -17.90
CA ALA A 344 -29.14 -9.70 -18.04
C ALA A 344 -28.91 -8.26 -17.50
N PRO A 345 -29.36 -7.22 -18.24
CA PRO A 345 -29.04 -5.83 -17.94
C PRO A 345 -29.80 -5.28 -16.70
N ASP A 346 -31.03 -5.74 -16.46
CA ASP A 346 -31.89 -5.34 -15.36
C ASP A 346 -32.74 -6.52 -14.82
N GLU A 347 -33.46 -6.27 -13.72
CA GLU A 347 -34.22 -7.27 -12.98
C GLU A 347 -35.45 -7.76 -13.76
N ASP A 348 -36.08 -6.88 -14.56
CA ASP A 348 -37.21 -7.22 -15.42
C ASP A 348 -36.79 -8.12 -16.59
N ALA A 349 -35.65 -7.84 -17.22
CA ALA A 349 -35.06 -8.68 -18.26
C ALA A 349 -34.62 -10.04 -17.69
N ALA A 350 -34.00 -10.05 -16.50
CA ALA A 350 -33.60 -11.29 -15.83
C ALA A 350 -34.82 -12.15 -15.45
N ALA A 351 -35.89 -11.52 -14.96
CA ALA A 351 -37.15 -12.19 -14.64
C ALA A 351 -37.84 -12.72 -15.91
N THR A 352 -37.82 -11.96 -17.00
CA THR A 352 -38.39 -12.36 -18.30
C THR A 352 -37.63 -13.56 -18.89
N ASP A 353 -36.31 -13.52 -18.87
CA ASP A 353 -35.45 -14.64 -19.32
C ASP A 353 -35.62 -15.87 -18.41
N ALA A 354 -35.73 -15.65 -17.11
CA ALA A 354 -35.95 -16.70 -16.13
C ALA A 354 -37.31 -17.39 -16.31
N ASP A 355 -38.38 -16.62 -16.50
CA ASP A 355 -39.72 -17.13 -16.77
C ASP A 355 -39.79 -17.85 -18.13
N THR A 356 -39.16 -17.29 -19.17
CA THR A 356 -39.07 -17.94 -20.49
C THR A 356 -38.39 -19.30 -20.39
N LEU A 357 -37.26 -19.40 -19.67
CA LEU A 357 -36.57 -20.67 -19.44
C LEU A 357 -37.37 -21.61 -18.53
N GLY A 358 -38.07 -21.05 -17.54
CA GLY A 358 -38.99 -21.78 -16.68
C GLY A 358 -40.08 -22.50 -17.47
N ARG A 359 -40.67 -21.81 -18.47
CA ARG A 359 -41.68 -22.35 -19.38
C ARG A 359 -41.10 -23.32 -20.41
N LEU A 360 -39.97 -23.01 -21.03
CA LEU A 360 -39.35 -23.84 -22.06
C LEU A 360 -38.85 -25.19 -21.53
N PHE A 361 -38.38 -25.23 -20.27
CA PHE A 361 -37.80 -26.43 -19.67
C PHE A 361 -38.63 -27.02 -18.52
N GLU A 362 -39.84 -26.51 -18.30
CA GLU A 362 -40.79 -26.97 -17.28
C GLU A 362 -40.19 -26.99 -15.87
N LEU A 363 -39.51 -25.91 -15.47
CA LEU A 363 -38.65 -25.89 -14.28
C LEU A 363 -39.36 -25.85 -12.92
N GLY A 364 -40.69 -26.02 -12.87
CA GLY A 364 -41.43 -26.14 -11.60
C GLY A 364 -41.24 -24.95 -10.63
N LEU A 365 -40.99 -23.75 -11.17
CA LEU A 365 -40.88 -22.52 -10.39
C LEU A 365 -42.31 -22.03 -10.10
N ALA A 366 -43.05 -22.74 -9.25
CA ALA A 366 -44.34 -22.26 -8.77
C ALA A 366 -44.11 -21.04 -7.87
N GLU A 367 -44.81 -19.95 -8.18
CA GLU A 367 -44.92 -18.76 -7.34
C GLU A 367 -45.36 -19.15 -5.92
N GLY A 368 -44.61 -18.70 -4.92
CA GLY A 368 -45.03 -18.67 -3.52
C GLY A 368 -45.50 -20.00 -2.92
N SER A 369 -44.56 -20.85 -2.51
CA SER A 369 -44.81 -21.71 -1.34
C SER A 369 -43.83 -21.33 -0.24
N GLU A 370 -44.40 -20.69 0.78
CA GLU A 370 -43.93 -20.78 2.15
C GLU A 370 -43.88 -22.26 2.52
N ASP A 371 -42.75 -22.92 2.32
CA ASP A 371 -42.47 -24.17 3.02
C ASP A 371 -41.00 -24.19 3.46
N ASP A 372 -40.91 -24.02 4.77
CA ASP A 372 -39.79 -24.17 5.67
C ASP A 372 -39.28 -25.62 5.63
N ASP A 373 -38.43 -25.95 4.66
CA ASP A 373 -37.52 -27.10 4.78
C ASP A 373 -36.41 -27.06 3.71
N THR A 374 -35.49 -26.10 3.84
CA THR A 374 -34.13 -26.33 3.32
C THR A 374 -33.31 -26.88 4.47
N PRO A 375 -32.82 -28.13 4.42
CA PRO A 375 -32.09 -28.70 5.53
C PRO A 375 -30.89 -27.80 5.80
N ALA A 376 -30.86 -27.26 7.01
CA ALA A 376 -29.73 -26.50 7.52
C ALA A 376 -28.48 -27.34 7.32
N LEU A 377 -27.68 -26.99 6.31
CA LEU A 377 -26.28 -27.36 6.26
C LEU A 377 -25.64 -26.68 7.47
N ARG A 378 -25.69 -27.38 8.60
CA ARG A 378 -24.81 -27.17 9.74
C ARG A 378 -23.39 -27.39 9.24
N GLU A 379 -22.80 -26.36 8.68
CA GLU A 379 -21.35 -26.26 8.60
C GLU A 379 -20.85 -26.02 10.03
N THR A 380 -20.68 -27.14 10.73
CA THR A 380 -19.74 -27.24 11.85
C THR A 380 -18.40 -26.71 11.35
N PRO A 381 -17.71 -25.81 12.05
CA PRO A 381 -16.47 -25.21 11.55
C PRO A 381 -15.49 -26.34 11.23
N PRO A 382 -14.95 -26.43 10.01
CA PRO A 382 -13.98 -27.46 9.72
C PRO A 382 -12.72 -27.17 10.55
N ARG A 383 -12.47 -28.02 11.55
CA ARG A 383 -11.10 -28.42 11.83
C ARG A 383 -10.62 -29.15 10.57
N SER A 384 -9.75 -28.51 9.79
CA SER A 384 -9.16 -29.03 8.56
C SER A 384 -7.67 -28.66 8.60
N LEU A 385 -6.76 -29.56 8.97
CA LEU A 385 -6.12 -30.55 8.08
C LEU A 385 -5.85 -29.97 6.68
N ALA A 386 -4.63 -29.46 6.53
CA ALA A 386 -4.08 -28.90 5.31
C ALA A 386 -4.41 -29.73 4.05
N SER A 387 -4.94 -29.06 3.03
CA SER A 387 -4.89 -29.52 1.64
C SER A 387 -4.74 -28.31 0.70
N PRO A 388 -3.91 -28.40 -0.36
CA PRO A 388 -3.27 -27.25 -0.99
C PRO A 388 -4.14 -26.64 -2.10
N THR A 389 -4.63 -25.41 -1.90
CA THR A 389 -5.33 -24.64 -2.94
C THR A 389 -4.86 -23.19 -2.99
N ALA A 390 -3.95 -22.96 -3.95
CA ALA A 390 -3.64 -21.72 -4.68
C ALA A 390 -3.32 -20.45 -3.87
N ALA A 391 -2.10 -19.96 -4.06
CA ALA A 391 -1.52 -18.69 -3.59
C ALA A 391 -2.53 -17.57 -3.29
N ARG A 392 -2.93 -17.42 -2.02
CA ARG A 392 -3.89 -16.39 -1.58
C ARG A 392 -3.18 -15.12 -1.12
N ASN A 393 -1.97 -15.25 -0.57
CA ASN A 393 -1.29 -14.17 0.13
C ASN A 393 -0.04 -13.71 -0.63
N ARG A 394 -0.02 -12.45 -1.07
CA ARG A 394 1.14 -11.87 -1.78
C ARG A 394 1.89 -10.86 -0.92
N GLY A 395 3.14 -11.16 -0.59
CA GLY A 395 3.98 -10.29 0.22
C GLY A 395 4.66 -9.19 -0.59
N THR A 396 4.67 -7.97 -0.04
CA THR A 396 5.46 -6.86 -0.60
C THR A 396 5.86 -5.87 0.48
N ARG A 397 6.82 -4.99 0.19
CA ARG A 397 7.16 -3.87 1.07
C ARG A 397 6.10 -2.79 1.01
N GLY A 398 5.94 -2.03 2.10
CA GLY A 398 4.96 -0.93 2.19
C GLY A 398 5.34 0.35 1.43
N SER A 399 6.46 0.37 0.71
CA SER A 399 6.83 1.55 -0.07
C SER A 399 5.90 1.72 -1.29
N PRO A 400 5.57 2.97 -1.71
CA PRO A 400 4.68 3.19 -2.85
C PRO A 400 5.10 2.47 -4.13
N LEU A 401 6.42 2.38 -4.38
CA LEU A 401 6.96 1.68 -5.55
C LEU A 401 6.77 0.16 -5.46
N ALA A 402 6.92 -0.41 -4.27
CA ALA A 402 6.76 -1.85 -4.05
C ALA A 402 5.28 -2.27 -4.15
N LEU A 403 4.37 -1.50 -3.55
CA LEU A 403 2.92 -1.71 -3.69
C LEU A 403 2.47 -1.62 -5.15
N TRP A 404 2.97 -0.63 -5.89
CA TRP A 404 2.64 -0.49 -7.32
C TRP A 404 3.16 -1.68 -8.14
N GLN A 405 4.37 -2.17 -7.86
CA GLN A 405 4.94 -3.35 -8.52
C GLN A 405 4.11 -4.61 -8.25
N THR A 406 3.65 -4.79 -7.01
CA THR A 406 2.74 -5.89 -6.65
C THR A 406 1.40 -5.76 -7.36
N GLY A 407 0.87 -4.55 -7.51
CA GLY A 407 -0.32 -4.27 -8.31
C GLY A 407 -0.18 -4.69 -9.78
N GLN A 408 0.99 -4.48 -10.40
CA GLN A 408 1.24 -4.96 -11.77
C GLN A 408 1.23 -6.49 -11.86
N VAL A 409 1.89 -7.17 -10.93
CA VAL A 409 1.91 -8.64 -10.87
C VAL A 409 0.50 -9.17 -10.63
N ALA A 410 -0.31 -8.50 -9.79
CA ALA A 410 -1.73 -8.78 -9.63
C ALA A 410 -2.53 -8.60 -10.92
N ALA A 411 -2.32 -7.51 -11.67
CA ALA A 411 -2.97 -7.28 -12.96
C ALA A 411 -2.55 -8.29 -14.04
N ALA A 412 -1.27 -8.68 -14.07
CA ALA A 412 -0.78 -9.70 -14.99
C ALA A 412 -1.41 -11.07 -14.68
N LEU A 413 -1.47 -11.45 -13.40
CA LEU A 413 -2.05 -12.72 -12.97
C LEU A 413 -3.57 -12.77 -13.18
N ARG A 414 -4.28 -11.65 -13.01
CA ARG A 414 -5.70 -11.54 -13.39
C ARG A 414 -5.92 -11.79 -14.89
N ARG A 415 -5.07 -11.21 -15.75
CA ARG A 415 -5.12 -11.45 -17.20
C ARG A 415 -4.86 -12.92 -17.56
N ALA A 416 -4.00 -13.60 -16.80
CA ALA A 416 -3.72 -15.02 -16.93
C ALA A 416 -4.80 -15.94 -16.30
N ARG A 417 -5.97 -15.41 -15.91
CA ARG A 417 -7.08 -16.14 -15.24
C ARG A 417 -6.71 -16.72 -13.86
N GLY A 418 -5.73 -16.14 -13.18
CA GLY A 418 -5.41 -16.47 -11.79
C GLY A 418 -6.41 -15.87 -10.78
N PRO A 419 -6.51 -16.44 -9.56
CA PRO A 419 -7.33 -15.89 -8.46
C PRO A 419 -6.94 -14.46 -8.08
N GLU A 420 -7.90 -13.72 -7.53
CA GLU A 420 -7.69 -12.36 -7.03
C GLU A 420 -6.83 -12.39 -5.76
N PRO A 421 -5.68 -11.70 -5.74
CA PRO A 421 -4.74 -11.83 -4.63
C PRO A 421 -5.00 -10.85 -3.49
N GLU A 422 -4.80 -11.32 -2.26
CA GLU A 422 -4.66 -10.46 -1.09
C GLU A 422 -3.22 -9.91 -1.01
N ILE A 423 -3.06 -8.59 -0.88
CA ILE A 423 -1.74 -7.96 -0.75
C ILE A 423 -1.40 -7.80 0.73
N VAL A 424 -0.37 -8.52 1.18
CA VAL A 424 0.18 -8.46 2.53
C VAL A 424 1.41 -7.56 2.54
N THR A 425 1.37 -6.48 3.31
CA THR A 425 2.50 -5.55 3.46
C THR A 425 3.41 -5.99 4.59
N ILE A 426 4.69 -6.25 4.29
CA ILE A 426 5.71 -6.68 5.25
C ILE A 426 6.69 -5.53 5.52
N THR A 427 6.89 -5.22 6.80
CA THR A 427 7.84 -4.17 7.24
C THR A 427 9.22 -4.77 7.50
N THR A 428 10.18 -4.43 6.65
CA THR A 428 11.56 -4.93 6.72
C THR A 428 12.41 -4.16 7.73
N GLU A 429 13.52 -4.74 8.21
CA GLU A 429 14.45 -4.03 9.10
C GLU A 429 14.96 -2.74 8.47
N GLY A 430 15.28 -2.75 7.17
CA GLY A 430 15.71 -1.56 6.45
C GLY A 430 14.65 -0.43 6.40
N ASP A 431 13.35 -0.77 6.45
CA ASP A 431 12.26 0.23 6.56
C ASP A 431 12.23 0.86 7.97
N ARG A 432 12.47 0.05 9.02
CA ARG A 432 12.55 0.52 10.42
C ARG A 432 13.78 1.40 10.65
N PHE A 433 14.94 1.04 10.08
CA PHE A 433 16.17 1.85 10.14
C PHE A 433 16.04 3.18 9.39
N SER A 434 15.36 3.20 8.24
CA SER A 434 15.12 4.43 7.48
C SER A 434 14.20 5.42 8.20
N ALA A 435 13.37 4.94 9.13
CA ALA A 435 12.45 5.75 9.94
C ALA A 435 13.09 6.25 11.25
N ALA A 436 14.02 5.50 11.84
CA ALA A 436 14.49 5.73 13.21
C ALA A 436 15.77 6.57 13.36
N HIS A 437 16.63 6.68 12.33
CA HIS A 437 17.93 7.38 12.44
C HIS A 437 18.12 8.31 11.24
N ARG A 438 18.04 9.63 11.46
CA ARG A 438 18.27 10.62 10.39
C ARG A 438 19.74 10.96 10.15
N GLU A 439 20.63 10.78 11.11
CA GLU A 439 22.06 11.05 10.94
C GLU A 439 22.91 10.11 11.81
N ALA A 440 23.38 8.99 11.24
CA ALA A 440 24.60 8.24 11.60
C ALA A 440 24.74 6.97 10.73
N ALA A 441 25.94 6.67 10.26
CA ALA A 441 26.32 5.35 9.75
C ALA A 441 26.34 4.33 10.92
N PRO A 442 25.92 3.05 10.77
CA PRO A 442 26.34 2.17 9.68
C PRO A 442 25.25 1.17 9.20
N LEU A 443 24.46 1.53 8.17
CA LEU A 443 23.72 0.51 7.38
C LEU A 443 24.66 -0.35 6.50
N LEU A 444 25.89 0.14 6.26
CA LEU A 444 26.92 -0.57 5.48
C LEU A 444 27.43 -1.84 6.16
N ALA A 445 27.47 -1.87 7.51
CA ALA A 445 27.95 -3.03 8.27
C ALA A 445 26.86 -4.09 8.55
N ALA A 446 25.57 -3.79 8.29
CA ALA A 446 24.43 -4.57 8.76
C ALA A 446 23.81 -5.53 7.72
N GLY A 447 24.53 -5.92 6.66
CA GLY A 447 24.13 -7.07 5.82
C GLY A 447 23.49 -6.79 4.44
N GLY A 448 23.69 -5.61 3.85
CA GLY A 448 23.42 -5.38 2.42
C GLY A 448 21.97 -5.60 1.95
N LYS A 449 21.77 -6.01 0.68
CA LYS A 449 20.46 -6.22 0.01
C LYS A 449 19.48 -7.06 0.85
N ARG A 450 19.98 -8.01 1.67
CA ARG A 450 19.18 -8.87 2.54
C ARG A 450 18.35 -8.12 3.59
N LEU A 451 18.76 -6.94 4.06
CA LEU A 451 18.00 -6.13 5.04
C LEU A 451 16.57 -5.76 4.58
N PHE A 452 16.36 -5.74 3.26
CA PHE A 452 15.09 -5.33 2.64
C PHE A 452 14.30 -6.50 2.02
N VAL A 453 14.84 -7.72 2.05
CA VAL A 453 14.23 -8.90 1.41
C VAL A 453 14.07 -10.03 2.42
N LYS A 454 14.95 -10.15 3.43
CA LYS A 454 14.94 -11.23 4.42
C LYS A 454 13.60 -11.42 5.14
N ALA A 455 12.97 -10.35 5.61
CA ALA A 455 11.66 -10.49 6.29
C ALA A 455 10.54 -11.00 5.35
N ILE A 456 10.70 -10.83 4.04
CA ILE A 456 9.78 -11.34 3.02
C ILE A 456 10.15 -12.79 2.67
N GLU A 457 11.43 -13.11 2.54
CA GLU A 457 11.94 -14.49 2.37
C GLU A 457 11.51 -15.38 3.56
N ASP A 458 11.66 -14.89 4.80
CA ASP A 458 11.24 -15.58 6.02
C ASP A 458 9.72 -15.85 5.99
N ALA A 459 8.91 -14.89 5.55
CA ALA A 459 7.46 -15.05 5.41
C ALA A 459 7.06 -16.03 4.29
N LEU A 460 7.82 -16.07 3.18
CA LEU A 460 7.65 -17.09 2.13
C LEU A 460 7.92 -18.49 2.68
N LEU A 461 9.07 -18.68 3.35
CA LEU A 461 9.47 -19.96 3.91
C LEU A 461 8.54 -20.43 5.05
N ALA A 462 8.02 -19.49 5.84
CA ALA A 462 7.06 -19.78 6.90
C ALA A 462 5.64 -20.07 6.41
N GLY A 463 5.35 -19.90 5.11
CA GLY A 463 4.01 -20.10 4.56
C GLY A 463 3.02 -18.97 4.88
N GLU A 464 3.50 -17.83 5.39
CA GLU A 464 2.67 -16.66 5.68
C GLU A 464 2.22 -15.96 4.40
N ILE A 465 3.08 -15.99 3.39
CA ILE A 465 2.83 -15.54 2.02
C ILE A 465 3.21 -16.64 1.03
N ASP A 466 2.55 -16.65 -0.12
CA ASP A 466 2.77 -17.65 -1.17
C ASP A 466 3.65 -17.11 -2.30
N LEU A 467 3.57 -15.80 -2.54
CA LEU A 467 4.29 -15.13 -3.61
C LEU A 467 4.78 -13.77 -3.15
N ALA A 468 6.05 -13.47 -3.37
CA ALA A 468 6.63 -12.17 -3.13
C ALA A 468 6.97 -11.46 -4.44
N VAL A 469 6.85 -10.13 -4.45
CA VAL A 469 7.11 -9.31 -5.63
C VAL A 469 8.26 -8.36 -5.35
N HIS A 470 9.30 -8.44 -6.17
CA HIS A 470 10.54 -7.70 -5.98
C HIS A 470 10.96 -6.94 -7.25
N SER A 471 11.67 -5.84 -7.05
CA SER A 471 12.56 -5.33 -8.09
C SER A 471 13.74 -6.27 -8.24
N ALA A 472 13.97 -6.84 -9.42
CA ALA A 472 14.95 -7.91 -9.61
C ALA A 472 16.39 -7.51 -9.20
N LYS A 473 16.74 -6.23 -9.36
CA LYS A 473 18.03 -5.68 -8.93
C LYS A 473 18.27 -5.69 -7.41
N ASP A 474 17.19 -5.70 -6.62
CA ASP A 474 17.23 -5.66 -5.16
C ASP A 474 17.31 -7.07 -4.55
N LEU A 475 17.05 -8.11 -5.35
CA LEU A 475 17.22 -9.50 -4.95
C LEU A 475 18.71 -9.88 -4.89
N PRO A 476 19.10 -10.74 -3.93
CA PRO A 476 20.43 -11.35 -3.95
C PRO A 476 20.58 -12.26 -5.17
N ALA A 477 21.81 -12.46 -5.63
CA ALA A 477 22.10 -13.33 -6.77
C ALA A 477 21.91 -14.82 -6.43
N ASP A 478 22.26 -15.18 -5.20
CA ASP A 478 21.94 -16.48 -4.60
C ASP A 478 20.71 -16.31 -3.70
N LEU A 479 19.65 -17.03 -4.02
CA LEU A 479 18.43 -17.05 -3.20
C LEU A 479 18.61 -18.03 -2.02
N PRO A 480 17.89 -17.84 -0.91
CA PRO A 480 17.81 -18.84 0.14
C PRO A 480 17.39 -20.22 -0.40
N GLU A 481 17.87 -21.28 0.23
CA GLU A 481 17.45 -22.64 -0.10
C GLU A 481 15.93 -22.76 0.05
N GLY A 482 15.28 -23.40 -0.93
CA GLY A 482 13.82 -23.54 -0.95
C GLY A 482 13.06 -22.38 -1.60
N LEU A 483 13.74 -21.33 -2.09
CA LEU A 483 13.10 -20.23 -2.85
C LEU A 483 13.58 -20.20 -4.32
N ARG A 484 12.71 -19.72 -5.22
CA ARG A 484 13.03 -19.56 -6.65
C ARG A 484 12.31 -18.38 -7.30
N ILE A 485 12.85 -17.96 -8.45
CA ILE A 485 12.27 -16.95 -9.34
C ILE A 485 12.14 -17.57 -10.73
N ASP A 486 10.92 -17.90 -11.13
CA ASP A 486 10.66 -18.41 -12.50
C ASP A 486 9.90 -17.44 -13.37
N ALA A 487 9.21 -16.48 -12.76
CA ALA A 487 8.37 -15.54 -13.44
C ALA A 487 8.86 -14.12 -13.23
N VAL A 488 9.11 -13.44 -14.34
CA VAL A 488 9.43 -12.03 -14.37
C VAL A 488 8.53 -11.33 -15.37
N LEU A 489 8.18 -10.08 -15.09
CA LEU A 489 7.44 -9.24 -16.03
C LEU A 489 8.39 -8.68 -17.12
N PRO A 490 7.84 -8.22 -18.25
CA PRO A 490 8.63 -7.52 -19.27
C PRO A 490 9.47 -6.39 -18.66
N ARG A 491 10.68 -6.22 -19.20
CA ARG A 491 11.63 -5.20 -18.74
C ARG A 491 11.13 -3.79 -19.10
N GLU A 492 10.85 -2.99 -18.07
CA GLU A 492 10.66 -1.54 -18.20
C GLU A 492 12.00 -0.85 -18.51
N ASP A 493 11.99 0.42 -18.95
CA ASP A 493 13.21 1.15 -19.31
C ASP A 493 14.34 0.98 -18.26
N PRO A 494 15.43 0.27 -18.61
CA PRO A 494 16.47 -0.10 -17.66
C PRO A 494 17.41 1.06 -17.36
N ARG A 495 17.38 2.16 -18.12
CA ARG A 495 18.30 3.29 -17.96
C ARG A 495 18.16 3.97 -16.61
N ASP A 496 19.23 4.63 -16.19
CA ASP A 496 19.16 5.62 -15.12
C ASP A 496 18.70 6.96 -15.70
N ALA A 497 18.11 7.81 -14.86
CA ALA A 497 17.59 9.11 -15.25
C ALA A 497 18.20 10.21 -14.38
N LEU A 498 18.61 11.30 -15.03
CA LEU A 498 18.89 12.58 -14.40
C LEU A 498 17.57 13.35 -14.23
N ALA A 499 17.36 13.86 -13.02
CA ALA A 499 16.31 14.81 -12.70
C ALA A 499 16.94 16.13 -12.24
N ALA A 500 16.46 17.23 -12.79
CA ALA A 500 16.73 18.59 -12.33
C ALA A 500 15.58 19.10 -11.44
N PRO A 501 15.80 20.16 -10.64
CA PRO A 501 14.74 20.83 -9.89
C PRO A 501 13.61 21.27 -10.82
N VAL A 502 12.36 21.26 -10.34
CA VAL A 502 11.18 21.60 -11.18
C VAL A 502 11.27 23.00 -11.79
N THR A 503 12.01 23.90 -11.15
CA THR A 503 12.22 25.29 -11.57
C THR A 503 13.36 25.45 -12.58
N ALA A 504 14.17 24.42 -12.81
CA ALA A 504 15.33 24.48 -13.68
C ALA A 504 14.93 24.33 -15.15
N ALA A 505 15.49 25.18 -16.02
CA ALA A 505 15.39 24.99 -17.46
C ALA A 505 16.19 23.75 -17.88
N VAL A 506 15.56 22.85 -18.63
CA VAL A 506 16.21 21.63 -19.14
C VAL A 506 16.74 21.93 -20.55
N PRO A 507 18.06 22.01 -20.77
CA PRO A 507 18.62 22.30 -22.09
C PRO A 507 18.42 21.13 -23.06
N ALA A 508 18.30 21.44 -24.34
CA ALA A 508 18.41 20.44 -25.41
C ALA A 508 19.86 19.96 -25.50
N GLY A 509 20.09 18.65 -25.48
CA GLY A 509 21.44 18.06 -25.52
C GLY A 509 21.71 16.95 -24.49
N GLY A 510 20.68 16.47 -23.80
CA GLY A 510 20.76 15.28 -22.95
C GLY A 510 21.58 15.48 -21.67
N ALA A 511 22.14 14.40 -21.15
CA ALA A 511 22.83 14.38 -19.86
C ALA A 511 24.02 15.35 -19.78
N ALA A 512 24.84 15.42 -20.84
CA ALA A 512 26.01 16.28 -20.88
C ALA A 512 25.63 17.77 -20.83
N ALA A 513 24.62 18.19 -21.61
CA ALA A 513 24.13 19.56 -21.59
C ALA A 513 23.52 19.93 -20.23
N LEU A 514 22.79 19.00 -19.61
CA LEU A 514 22.18 19.21 -18.30
C LEU A 514 23.22 19.37 -17.19
N VAL A 515 24.26 18.52 -17.19
CA VAL A 515 25.39 18.64 -16.26
C VAL A 515 26.17 19.94 -16.48
N ALA A 516 26.40 20.33 -17.75
CA ALA A 516 27.05 21.59 -18.06
C ALA A 516 26.24 22.80 -17.57
N ALA A 517 24.91 22.77 -17.73
CA ALA A 517 24.01 23.83 -17.26
C ALA A 517 23.95 23.93 -15.72
N ALA A 518 24.13 22.82 -15.01
CA ALA A 518 24.23 22.82 -13.54
C ALA A 518 25.54 23.44 -13.02
N GLY A 519 26.55 23.62 -13.88
CA GLY A 519 27.81 24.28 -13.57
C GLY A 519 28.90 23.36 -13.01
N ARG A 520 30.12 23.90 -12.88
CA ARG A 520 31.25 23.19 -12.28
C ARG A 520 31.01 23.02 -10.78
N GLY A 521 31.27 21.84 -10.26
CA GLY A 521 31.01 21.49 -8.87
C GLY A 521 29.54 21.14 -8.58
N ALA A 522 28.71 20.93 -9.61
CA ALA A 522 27.31 20.57 -9.43
C ALA A 522 27.15 19.34 -8.51
N ARG A 523 26.31 19.48 -7.48
CA ARG A 523 26.02 18.45 -6.49
C ARG A 523 25.02 17.46 -7.06
N VAL A 524 25.48 16.26 -7.36
CA VAL A 524 24.68 15.18 -7.95
C VAL A 524 24.34 14.15 -6.88
N GLY A 525 23.05 14.00 -6.58
CA GLY A 525 22.56 13.09 -5.54
C GLY A 525 22.40 11.65 -6.03
N THR A 526 23.16 10.72 -5.46
CA THR A 526 22.92 9.27 -5.62
C THR A 526 23.57 8.45 -4.51
N SER A 527 22.87 7.45 -3.95
CA SER A 527 23.46 6.50 -2.98
C SER A 527 24.01 5.22 -3.63
N SER A 528 24.03 5.15 -4.96
CA SER A 528 24.55 3.98 -5.68
C SER A 528 26.02 4.19 -6.01
N VAL A 529 26.89 3.35 -5.46
CA VAL A 529 28.33 3.35 -5.76
C VAL A 529 28.61 3.13 -7.25
N ARG A 530 27.80 2.29 -7.92
CA ARG A 530 27.80 2.10 -9.39
C ARG A 530 27.57 3.39 -10.15
N ARG A 531 26.52 4.14 -9.79
CA ARG A 531 26.21 5.42 -10.47
C ARG A 531 27.30 6.44 -10.18
N ALA A 532 27.74 6.52 -8.92
CA ALA A 532 28.77 7.48 -8.52
C ALA A 532 30.09 7.27 -9.29
N ALA A 533 30.58 6.02 -9.37
CA ALA A 533 31.81 5.70 -10.10
C ALA A 533 31.72 6.05 -11.59
N GLN A 534 30.63 5.66 -12.27
CA GLN A 534 30.43 5.94 -13.70
C GLN A 534 30.27 7.44 -13.98
N LEU A 535 29.52 8.16 -13.13
CA LEU A 535 29.31 9.60 -13.30
C LEU A 535 30.58 10.40 -13.03
N ARG A 536 31.39 10.05 -12.02
CA ARG A 536 32.70 10.70 -11.77
C ARG A 536 33.65 10.53 -12.95
N ARG A 537 33.62 9.37 -13.60
CA ARG A 537 34.41 9.12 -14.81
C ARG A 537 33.95 9.97 -15.99
N THR A 538 32.64 9.98 -16.25
CA THR A 538 32.07 10.66 -17.43
C THR A 538 32.01 12.17 -17.26
N PHE A 539 31.79 12.64 -16.03
CA PHE A 539 31.68 14.06 -15.68
C PHE A 539 32.61 14.40 -14.49
N PRO A 540 33.93 14.58 -14.70
CA PRO A 540 34.88 14.79 -13.61
C PRO A 540 34.67 16.06 -12.78
N SER A 541 33.84 17.00 -13.27
CA SER A 541 33.59 18.28 -12.63
C SER A 541 32.40 18.29 -11.66
N ILE A 542 31.73 17.16 -11.43
CA ILE A 542 30.58 17.08 -10.51
C ILE A 542 31.00 16.63 -9.12
N ASP A 543 30.23 17.03 -8.11
CA ASP A 543 30.36 16.50 -6.75
C ASP A 543 29.23 15.48 -6.49
N VAL A 544 29.56 14.20 -6.37
CA VAL A 544 28.56 13.15 -6.16
C VAL A 544 28.38 12.85 -4.68
N GLY A 545 27.18 13.13 -4.16
CA GLY A 545 26.82 12.96 -2.74
C GLY A 545 25.70 11.94 -2.48
N PRO A 546 25.66 11.31 -1.29
CA PRO A 546 24.68 10.28 -0.96
C PRO A 546 23.29 10.86 -0.66
N VAL A 547 22.26 10.34 -1.35
CA VAL A 547 20.86 10.72 -1.14
C VAL A 547 20.02 9.55 -0.62
N ARG A 548 19.43 9.69 0.57
CA ARG A 548 18.62 8.67 1.24
C ARG A 548 17.12 8.98 1.15
N GLY A 549 16.28 7.98 1.44
CA GLY A 549 14.82 8.05 1.38
C GLY A 549 14.23 7.36 0.14
N ASN A 550 12.89 7.30 0.06
CA ASN A 550 12.16 6.82 -1.11
C ASN A 550 12.21 7.83 -2.27
N VAL A 551 11.71 7.48 -3.45
CA VAL A 551 11.75 8.33 -4.67
C VAL A 551 11.20 9.73 -4.40
N GLY A 552 10.02 9.85 -3.79
CA GLY A 552 9.42 11.16 -3.47
C GLY A 552 10.26 12.00 -2.51
N THR A 553 10.85 11.38 -1.48
CA THR A 553 11.74 12.09 -0.54
C THR A 553 12.99 12.61 -1.23
N ARG A 554 13.56 11.85 -2.17
CA ARG A 554 14.76 12.25 -2.92
C ARG A 554 14.45 13.39 -3.90
N LEU A 555 13.33 13.32 -4.61
CA LEU A 555 12.87 14.39 -5.51
C LEU A 555 12.58 15.68 -4.73
N ARG A 556 11.95 15.58 -3.55
CA ARG A 556 11.74 16.75 -2.70
C ARG A 556 13.06 17.40 -2.28
N ARG A 557 14.08 16.63 -1.90
CA ARG A 557 15.41 17.17 -1.54
C ARG A 557 16.10 17.87 -2.73
N LEU A 558 15.87 17.38 -3.95
CA LEU A 558 16.32 18.05 -5.17
C LEU A 558 15.58 19.40 -5.33
N ASP A 559 14.27 19.42 -5.16
CA ASP A 559 13.45 20.62 -5.30
C ASP A 559 13.71 21.65 -4.17
N GLU A 560 14.14 21.20 -3.00
CA GLU A 560 14.62 22.03 -1.86
C GLU A 560 16.04 22.60 -2.08
N GLY A 561 16.71 22.31 -3.20
CA GLY A 561 18.05 22.83 -3.51
C GLY A 561 19.22 22.16 -2.77
N ARG A 562 18.99 21.00 -2.14
CA ARG A 562 20.07 20.21 -1.49
C ARG A 562 21.01 19.57 -2.51
N TYR A 563 20.52 19.32 -3.71
CA TYR A 563 21.25 18.79 -4.84
C TYR A 563 20.89 19.61 -6.08
N ASP A 564 21.83 19.75 -7.00
CA ASP A 564 21.62 20.44 -8.27
C ASP A 564 21.07 19.48 -9.33
N LEU A 565 21.44 18.19 -9.25
CA LEU A 565 20.87 17.11 -10.04
C LEU A 565 20.68 15.85 -9.18
N LEU A 566 19.76 14.99 -9.58
CA LEU A 566 19.49 13.72 -8.90
C LEU A 566 19.52 12.57 -9.90
N VAL A 567 20.13 11.43 -9.53
CA VAL A 567 20.13 10.24 -10.38
C VAL A 567 19.29 9.11 -9.78
N LEU A 568 18.22 8.76 -10.48
CA LEU A 568 17.25 7.72 -10.11
C LEU A 568 17.15 6.65 -11.20
N ALA A 569 16.51 5.52 -10.89
CA ALA A 569 16.21 4.52 -11.91
C ALA A 569 15.00 5.03 -12.72
N ALA A 570 15.09 5.04 -14.04
CA ALA A 570 14.02 5.58 -14.87
C ALA A 570 12.74 4.73 -14.74
N ALA A 571 12.87 3.40 -14.70
CA ALA A 571 11.77 2.50 -14.35
C ALA A 571 11.07 2.89 -13.04
N GLY A 572 11.81 3.30 -11.99
CA GLY A 572 11.18 3.71 -10.73
C GLY A 572 10.29 4.95 -10.85
N LEU A 573 10.67 5.90 -11.71
CA LEU A 573 9.91 7.12 -11.97
C LEU A 573 8.69 6.85 -12.86
N VAL A 574 8.86 6.09 -13.94
CA VAL A 574 7.77 5.73 -14.86
C VAL A 574 6.65 5.01 -14.12
N ARG A 575 7.01 4.02 -13.30
CA ARG A 575 6.08 3.21 -12.51
C ARG A 575 5.26 4.03 -11.52
N LEU A 576 5.84 5.10 -10.97
CA LEU A 576 5.14 5.98 -10.02
C LEU A 576 4.32 7.08 -10.72
N GLY A 577 4.19 7.07 -12.04
CA GLY A 577 3.54 8.15 -12.79
C GLY A 577 4.34 9.46 -12.74
N MET A 578 5.66 9.36 -12.59
CA MET A 578 6.59 10.49 -12.46
C MET A 578 7.55 10.61 -13.65
N ALA A 579 7.17 10.11 -14.83
CA ALA A 579 8.01 10.15 -16.03
C ALA A 579 8.40 11.60 -16.42
N GLN A 580 7.52 12.57 -16.18
CA GLN A 580 7.75 14.01 -16.35
C GLN A 580 8.89 14.57 -15.49
N ARG A 581 9.32 13.85 -14.44
CA ARG A 581 10.49 14.24 -13.63
C ARG A 581 11.82 13.84 -14.26
N ILE A 582 11.80 13.09 -15.37
CA ILE A 582 13.01 12.70 -16.10
C ILE A 582 13.44 13.86 -16.99
N SER A 583 14.48 14.57 -16.59
CA SER A 583 15.09 15.64 -17.40
C SER A 583 15.96 15.05 -18.51
N SER A 584 16.64 13.94 -18.25
CA SER A 584 17.37 13.18 -19.27
C SER A 584 17.57 11.73 -18.86
N ARG A 585 17.59 10.81 -19.83
CA ARG A 585 17.97 9.41 -19.61
C ARG A 585 19.48 9.25 -19.85
N LEU A 586 20.14 8.49 -18.98
CA LEU A 586 21.54 8.15 -19.11
C LEU A 586 21.66 6.94 -20.04
N GLU A 587 22.25 7.16 -21.20
CA GLU A 587 22.56 6.10 -22.14
C GLU A 587 23.66 5.16 -21.60
N ALA A 588 23.74 3.95 -22.17
CA ALA A 588 24.63 2.89 -21.67
C ALA A 588 26.13 3.20 -21.86
N ASP A 589 26.48 4.19 -22.66
CA ASP A 589 27.83 4.75 -22.75
C ASP A 589 28.17 5.64 -21.54
N VAL A 590 27.18 6.33 -20.96
CA VAL A 590 27.33 7.18 -19.77
C VAL A 590 27.21 6.39 -18.47
N CYS A 591 26.21 5.52 -18.37
CA CYS A 591 25.93 4.77 -17.14
C CYS A 591 25.19 3.46 -17.43
N ILE A 592 25.93 2.34 -17.48
CA ILE A 592 25.33 1.01 -17.58
C ILE A 592 24.53 0.73 -16.32
N PRO A 593 23.25 0.30 -16.43
CA PRO A 593 22.36 0.10 -15.30
C PRO A 593 22.79 -1.03 -14.36
N ALA A 594 22.11 -1.11 -13.21
CA ALA A 594 22.34 -2.23 -12.29
C ALA A 594 21.78 -3.53 -12.90
N PRO A 595 22.43 -4.69 -12.66
CA PRO A 595 21.87 -6.00 -13.00
C PRO A 595 20.41 -6.12 -12.54
N GLY A 596 19.51 -6.51 -13.43
CA GLY A 596 18.07 -6.67 -13.18
C GLY A 596 17.27 -5.36 -13.13
N GLN A 597 17.85 -4.20 -13.43
CA GLN A 597 17.10 -2.95 -13.41
C GLN A 597 16.00 -2.94 -14.49
N GLY A 598 14.81 -2.49 -14.11
CA GLY A 598 13.63 -2.50 -14.99
C GLY A 598 12.83 -3.80 -14.95
N ILE A 599 13.35 -4.87 -14.33
CA ILE A 599 12.62 -6.14 -14.21
C ILE A 599 11.91 -6.24 -12.85
N VAL A 600 10.66 -6.72 -12.86
CA VAL A 600 9.93 -7.15 -11.66
C VAL A 600 9.94 -8.67 -11.62
N ALA A 601 10.36 -9.23 -10.50
CA ALA A 601 10.47 -10.67 -10.28
C ALA A 601 9.42 -11.15 -9.26
N ALA A 602 8.88 -12.33 -9.52
CA ALA A 602 7.99 -13.05 -8.63
C ALA A 602 8.77 -14.19 -7.97
N GLU A 603 8.94 -14.13 -6.65
CA GLU A 603 9.68 -15.10 -5.84
C GLU A 603 8.70 -15.93 -5.00
N PHE A 604 8.90 -17.24 -4.96
CA PHE A 604 8.01 -18.16 -4.26
C PHE A 604 8.78 -19.41 -3.81
N ARG A 605 8.13 -20.26 -3.02
CA ARG A 605 8.74 -21.51 -2.54
C ARG A 605 8.91 -22.51 -3.68
N SER A 606 10.05 -23.18 -3.71
CA SER A 606 10.42 -24.13 -4.76
C SER A 606 9.54 -25.39 -4.79
N ASP A 607 8.90 -25.73 -3.68
CA ASP A 607 7.99 -26.87 -3.52
C ASP A 607 6.50 -26.51 -3.78
N ASP A 608 6.19 -25.25 -4.10
CA ASP A 608 4.83 -24.78 -4.33
C ASP A 608 4.45 -24.83 -5.82
N ASP A 609 4.11 -26.04 -6.29
CA ASP A 609 3.68 -26.31 -7.66
C ASP A 609 2.41 -25.55 -8.09
N ALA A 610 1.58 -25.13 -7.14
CA ALA A 610 0.37 -24.36 -7.43
C ALA A 610 0.75 -22.92 -7.77
N THR A 611 1.63 -22.31 -6.96
CA THR A 611 2.16 -20.97 -7.22
C THR A 611 3.00 -20.95 -8.49
N HIS A 612 3.83 -21.97 -8.72
CA HIS A 612 4.63 -22.11 -9.94
C HIS A 612 3.77 -22.04 -11.22
N ARG A 613 2.73 -22.88 -11.31
CA ARG A 613 1.79 -22.89 -12.47
C ARG A 613 1.09 -21.56 -12.67
N LEU A 614 0.80 -20.85 -11.58
CA LEU A 614 0.14 -19.56 -11.60
C LEU A 614 1.07 -18.47 -12.17
N VAL A 615 2.33 -18.45 -11.73
CA VAL A 615 3.28 -17.42 -12.18
C VAL A 615 3.87 -17.70 -13.56
N GLU A 616 3.88 -18.95 -14.01
CA GLU A 616 4.30 -19.31 -15.37
C GLU A 616 3.52 -18.52 -16.44
N GLY A 617 2.23 -18.27 -16.23
CA GLY A 617 1.37 -17.52 -17.15
C GLY A 617 1.71 -16.03 -17.30
N ILE A 618 2.60 -15.47 -16.47
CA ILE A 618 3.04 -14.07 -16.56
C ILE A 618 4.53 -13.92 -16.90
N ARG A 619 5.20 -15.04 -17.20
CA ARG A 619 6.64 -15.07 -17.49
C ARG A 619 6.93 -14.42 -18.85
N ASP A 620 7.76 -13.40 -18.83
CA ASP A 620 8.39 -12.85 -20.03
C ASP A 620 9.73 -13.55 -20.30
N VAL A 621 9.82 -14.28 -21.42
CA VAL A 621 10.98 -15.14 -21.74
C VAL A 621 12.24 -14.31 -22.02
N GLU A 622 12.10 -13.16 -22.70
CA GLU A 622 13.24 -12.30 -23.02
C GLU A 622 13.82 -11.65 -21.77
N ALA A 623 12.98 -11.08 -20.90
CA ALA A 623 13.40 -10.53 -19.63
C ALA A 623 13.98 -11.61 -18.70
N ALA A 624 13.44 -12.82 -18.71
CA ALA A 624 13.97 -13.94 -17.92
C ALA A 624 15.40 -14.31 -18.35
N ARG A 625 15.63 -14.49 -19.67
CA ARG A 625 16.96 -14.75 -20.23
C ARG A 625 17.95 -13.63 -19.92
N ALA A 626 17.53 -12.38 -20.08
CA ALA A 626 18.34 -11.20 -19.76
C ALA A 626 18.73 -11.17 -18.27
N LEU A 627 17.76 -11.39 -17.38
CA LEU A 627 18.00 -11.43 -15.94
C LEU A 627 18.92 -12.58 -15.55
N GLU A 628 18.76 -13.75 -16.15
CA GLU A 628 19.58 -14.93 -15.86
C GLU A 628 21.06 -14.71 -16.22
N ALA A 629 21.35 -14.11 -17.37
CA ALA A 629 22.71 -13.74 -17.74
C ALA A 629 23.32 -12.70 -16.79
N GLU A 630 22.55 -11.66 -16.45
CA GLU A 630 22.98 -10.61 -15.53
C GLU A 630 23.23 -11.14 -14.10
N ARG A 631 22.38 -12.06 -13.61
CA ARG A 631 22.56 -12.70 -12.29
C ARG A 631 23.75 -13.64 -12.28
N ALA A 632 23.96 -14.42 -13.34
CA ALA A 632 25.10 -15.32 -13.44
C ALA A 632 26.44 -14.56 -13.39
N LEU A 633 26.50 -13.38 -14.01
CA LEU A 633 27.64 -12.47 -13.88
C LEU A 633 27.85 -12.01 -12.43
N VAL A 634 26.79 -11.58 -11.73
CA VAL A 634 26.87 -11.14 -10.33
C VAL A 634 27.38 -12.27 -9.43
N THR A 635 26.82 -13.48 -9.57
CA THR A 635 27.25 -14.67 -8.79
C THR A 635 28.71 -15.01 -9.08
N ALA A 636 29.12 -15.06 -10.35
CA ALA A 636 30.48 -15.43 -10.73
C ALA A 636 31.54 -14.44 -10.21
N LEU A 637 31.20 -13.14 -10.12
CA LEU A 637 32.07 -12.13 -9.53
C LEU A 637 31.97 -12.05 -7.99
N GLY A 638 31.01 -12.76 -7.38
CA GLY A 638 30.65 -12.58 -5.96
C GLY A 638 30.25 -11.14 -5.63
N ALA A 639 29.72 -10.39 -6.60
CA ALA A 639 29.45 -8.96 -6.44
C ALA A 639 28.16 -8.70 -5.64
N ASP A 640 28.12 -7.56 -4.95
CA ASP A 640 26.96 -7.12 -4.17
C ASP A 640 26.60 -5.65 -4.45
N CYS A 641 25.74 -5.04 -3.63
CA CYS A 641 25.33 -3.64 -3.81
C CYS A 641 26.41 -2.59 -3.48
N ASN A 642 27.51 -3.00 -2.85
CA ASN A 642 28.62 -2.13 -2.45
C ASN A 642 29.73 -2.10 -3.51
N VAL A 643 29.59 -2.92 -4.56
CA VAL A 643 30.50 -2.92 -5.70
C VAL A 643 29.94 -2.04 -6.84
N PRO A 644 30.78 -1.21 -7.50
CA PRO A 644 30.41 -0.52 -8.74
C PRO A 644 30.28 -1.43 -9.97
N LEU A 645 29.35 -2.40 -9.93
CA LEU A 645 29.04 -3.32 -11.03
C LEU A 645 27.81 -2.84 -11.81
N GLY A 646 27.94 -2.71 -13.13
CA GLY A 646 26.82 -2.51 -14.06
C GLY A 646 26.68 -3.67 -15.02
N ALA A 647 25.45 -4.03 -15.39
CA ALA A 647 25.18 -5.06 -16.39
C ALA A 647 23.85 -4.80 -17.09
N LEU A 648 23.85 -4.95 -18.42
CA LEU A 648 22.66 -4.86 -19.25
C LEU A 648 22.71 -5.93 -20.34
N ALA A 649 21.84 -6.92 -20.22
CA ALA A 649 21.56 -7.88 -21.27
C ALA A 649 20.42 -7.34 -22.17
N THR A 650 20.66 -7.33 -23.48
CA THR A 650 19.69 -6.96 -24.50
C THR A 650 19.59 -8.04 -25.56
N HIS A 651 18.39 -8.24 -26.09
CA HIS A 651 18.18 -9.13 -27.23
C HIS A 651 18.62 -8.40 -28.51
N GLY A 652 19.61 -8.95 -29.21
CA GLY A 652 20.07 -8.41 -30.50
C GLY A 652 19.09 -8.82 -31.59
N GLY A 653 18.09 -7.98 -31.85
CA GLY A 653 16.88 -8.36 -32.60
C GLY A 653 17.07 -9.10 -33.94
N ALA A 654 18.19 -8.93 -34.66
CA ALA A 654 18.45 -9.58 -35.95
C ALA A 654 19.25 -10.90 -35.86
N GLU A 655 19.89 -11.22 -34.73
CA GLU A 655 20.89 -12.30 -34.65
C GLU A 655 20.54 -13.47 -33.72
N ASP A 656 19.31 -13.56 -33.18
CA ASP A 656 18.90 -14.61 -32.22
C ASP A 656 19.94 -14.84 -31.10
N ARG A 657 20.50 -13.73 -30.60
CA ARG A 657 21.61 -13.72 -29.64
C ARG A 657 21.37 -12.71 -28.53
N LEU A 658 21.78 -13.08 -27.33
CA LEU A 658 21.82 -12.20 -26.17
C LEU A 658 23.14 -11.44 -26.15
N SER A 659 23.10 -10.13 -25.99
CA SER A 659 24.28 -9.26 -25.81
C SER A 659 24.30 -8.76 -24.37
N LEU A 660 25.36 -9.05 -23.63
CA LEU A 660 25.57 -8.61 -22.25
C LEU A 660 26.69 -7.56 -22.21
N ASP A 661 26.31 -6.31 -21.93
CA ASP A 661 27.23 -5.19 -21.70
C ASP A 661 27.44 -5.01 -20.20
N CYS A 662 28.67 -5.10 -19.74
CA CYS A 662 28.98 -5.15 -18.31
C CYS A 662 30.23 -4.33 -17.96
N ILE A 663 30.21 -3.74 -16.76
CA ILE A 663 31.32 -2.95 -16.22
C ILE A 663 31.61 -3.26 -14.76
N VAL A 664 32.88 -3.17 -14.39
CA VAL A 664 33.33 -3.07 -13.00
C VAL A 664 34.24 -1.85 -12.89
N ALA A 665 33.94 -0.94 -11.95
CA ALA A 665 34.72 0.26 -11.73
C ALA A 665 35.27 0.35 -10.30
N SER A 666 36.35 1.11 -10.11
CA SER A 666 36.78 1.55 -8.78
C SER A 666 35.77 2.53 -8.18
N PRO A 667 35.59 2.61 -6.85
CA PRO A 667 34.63 3.53 -6.22
C PRO A 667 34.84 5.02 -6.57
N ASP A 668 36.07 5.41 -6.88
CA ASP A 668 36.45 6.75 -7.34
C ASP A 668 36.19 7.00 -8.84
N GLY A 669 35.94 5.95 -9.63
CA GLY A 669 35.73 6.02 -11.08
C GLY A 669 37.00 6.08 -11.95
N HIS A 670 38.20 6.09 -11.36
CA HIS A 670 39.45 6.21 -12.11
C HIS A 670 39.75 4.98 -12.99
N ARG A 671 39.46 3.78 -12.49
CA ARG A 671 39.56 2.52 -13.24
C ARG A 671 38.17 2.00 -13.58
N LEU A 672 37.96 1.60 -14.82
CA LEU A 672 36.72 0.97 -15.28
C LEU A 672 37.07 -0.09 -16.33
N LEU A 673 36.66 -1.32 -16.09
CA LEU A 673 36.72 -2.43 -17.01
C LEU A 673 35.35 -2.59 -17.66
N ARG A 674 35.30 -2.81 -18.98
CA ARG A 674 34.05 -2.99 -19.74
C ARG A 674 34.18 -4.11 -20.74
N HIS A 675 33.20 -4.99 -20.81
CA HIS A 675 33.08 -6.03 -21.82
C HIS A 675 31.67 -6.08 -22.40
N ILE A 676 31.58 -6.34 -23.70
CA ILE A 676 30.34 -6.66 -24.40
C ILE A 676 30.47 -8.08 -24.93
N VAL A 677 29.72 -9.02 -24.37
CA VAL A 677 29.77 -10.43 -24.72
C VAL A 677 28.48 -10.83 -25.40
N ARG A 678 28.55 -11.60 -26.49
CA ARG A 678 27.38 -12.11 -27.22
C ARG A 678 27.30 -13.63 -27.13
N GLY A 679 26.13 -14.18 -26.84
CA GLY A 679 25.91 -15.62 -26.68
C GLY A 679 24.56 -16.09 -27.22
N SER A 680 24.37 -17.41 -27.23
CA SER A 680 23.08 -18.03 -27.55
C SER A 680 22.01 -17.65 -26.52
N LEU A 681 20.75 -17.58 -26.96
CA LEU A 681 19.59 -17.40 -26.08
C LEU A 681 19.31 -18.60 -25.16
N ASP A 682 19.87 -19.77 -25.49
CA ASP A 682 19.69 -21.02 -24.73
C ASP A 682 20.75 -21.20 -23.63
N ASP A 683 21.80 -20.37 -23.64
CA ASP A 683 22.83 -20.35 -22.59
C ASP A 683 23.04 -18.93 -21.98
N PRO A 684 22.02 -18.31 -21.36
CA PRO A 684 22.21 -17.03 -20.68
C PRO A 684 23.17 -17.14 -19.49
N ARG A 685 23.12 -18.25 -18.73
CA ARG A 685 24.02 -18.47 -17.58
C ARG A 685 25.49 -18.52 -18.01
N GLY A 686 25.81 -19.29 -19.06
CA GLY A 686 27.17 -19.36 -19.57
C GLY A 686 27.63 -18.03 -20.16
N LEU A 687 26.73 -17.23 -20.75
CA LEU A 687 27.06 -15.86 -21.16
C LEU A 687 27.52 -15.00 -19.99
N GLY A 688 26.79 -15.02 -18.88
CA GLY A 688 27.15 -14.28 -17.66
C GLY A 688 28.48 -14.72 -17.06
N ARG A 689 28.75 -16.04 -17.04
CA ARG A 689 30.04 -16.60 -16.57
C ARG A 689 31.21 -16.16 -17.44
N ARG A 690 31.08 -16.26 -18.78
CA ARG A 690 32.13 -15.80 -19.71
C ARG A 690 32.44 -14.31 -19.56
N ALA A 691 31.42 -13.48 -19.34
CA ALA A 691 31.61 -12.06 -19.07
C ALA A 691 32.37 -11.82 -17.75
N ALA A 692 32.08 -12.61 -16.71
CA ALA A 692 32.82 -12.56 -15.45
C ALA A 692 34.29 -12.96 -15.64
N ASP A 693 34.56 -14.05 -16.37
CA ASP A 693 35.92 -14.53 -16.64
C ASP A 693 36.76 -13.47 -17.37
N LEU A 694 36.18 -12.77 -18.35
CA LEU A 694 36.84 -11.66 -19.05
C LEU A 694 37.15 -10.48 -18.12
N LEU A 695 36.20 -10.10 -17.26
CA LEU A 695 36.42 -9.03 -16.28
C LEU A 695 37.50 -9.42 -15.26
N LEU A 696 37.50 -10.68 -14.78
CA LEU A 696 38.50 -11.19 -13.85
C LEU A 696 39.89 -11.26 -14.49
N ALA A 697 39.99 -11.67 -15.75
CA ALA A 697 41.24 -11.66 -16.50
C ALA A 697 41.84 -10.25 -16.63
N ASP A 698 41.00 -9.22 -16.70
CA ASP A 698 41.40 -7.81 -16.74
C ASP A 698 41.63 -7.18 -15.35
N GLY A 699 41.57 -7.98 -14.28
CA GLY A 699 41.86 -7.56 -12.91
C GLY A 699 40.67 -6.94 -12.17
N ALA A 700 39.44 -7.40 -12.45
CA ALA A 700 38.26 -6.99 -11.69
C ALA A 700 38.33 -7.40 -10.21
N ASP A 701 39.00 -8.51 -9.88
CA ASP A 701 39.23 -8.99 -8.51
C ASP A 701 39.81 -7.90 -7.59
N ALA A 702 40.81 -7.15 -8.06
CA ALA A 702 41.41 -6.04 -7.33
C ALA A 702 40.41 -4.88 -7.10
N LEU A 703 39.55 -4.59 -8.09
CA LEU A 703 38.52 -3.55 -7.98
C LEU A 703 37.40 -3.97 -7.00
N LEU A 704 36.99 -5.24 -7.05
CA LEU A 704 36.01 -5.82 -6.14
C LEU A 704 36.51 -5.81 -4.70
N ALA A 705 37.77 -6.19 -4.47
CA ALA A 705 38.40 -6.19 -3.16
C ALA A 705 38.51 -4.76 -2.60
N ALA A 706 38.97 -3.81 -3.40
CA ALA A 706 39.08 -2.39 -3.00
C ALA A 706 37.71 -1.81 -2.62
N ALA A 707 36.67 -2.09 -3.40
CA ALA A 707 35.31 -1.61 -3.13
C ALA A 707 34.73 -2.15 -1.82
N ARG A 708 35.08 -3.38 -1.41
CA ARG A 708 34.63 -3.97 -0.13
C ARG A 708 35.36 -3.44 1.09
N ALA A 709 36.55 -2.86 0.90
CA ALA A 709 37.37 -2.30 1.97
C ALA A 709 37.02 -0.83 2.30
N THR A 710 36.17 -0.19 1.49
CA THR A 710 35.75 1.22 1.62
C THR A 710 34.32 1.29 2.14
#